data_AF-A0A812RXA8-F1
#
_entry.id   AF-A0A812RXA8-F1
#
_cell.length_a   1.000
_cell.length_b   1.000
_cell.length_c   1.000
_cell.angle_alpha   90.00
_cell.angle_beta   90.00
_cell.angle_gamma   90.00
#
_symmetry.space_group_name_H-M   'P 1'
#
loop_
_entity.id
_entity.type
_entity.pdbx_description
1 polymer ?
#
loop_
_entity_poly.entity_id
_entity_poly.type
_entity_poly.pdbx_seq_one_letter_code
_entity_poly.pdbx_strand_id
1 'polypeptide(L)'
;MAGMAAPVTPSFSSGDAKVEEESPDQKTLMLPPANETGIKVQLDFDKGHLDMLMSSAAAVSVEDFYNVSYELGKALLVKHGGPRQYLLAQFPHDISSAGFVEGLRKQFDYSRLDVSFAKCVPDNDTQIFQVHLWDLSWFPEASTKPAPFLTTSLQLLDEYLKNNFLTEGIPAADMMLLCSYSCEPLSLWAGPVPPGRDYAWTSFVKGACRSCVALFLAAMSLEFKWDLNVFKPALQGSLEVIHCRRGTMSTDITHVAFENAKLSARGAIRQAHDVPTWLSKLALLQSKGLKADAVIKAWNDVATRDSQITGQKRVALLQLLASPLELCQLLIKHASEFGQKGAFSEECFANKALQDAVLEASHMAQLVLALEADLADDGVITRRLSEGLLAGDENLQMELQLALTERSTKFQAAQITLVGSVLKKHHASNADKFKQETEKKAIAAGELEKEEYELMKAQVLHDIRAYGAWISKLADNESSLYHADLTHRTARQTEAMRQAKAMFNEQDVAWFGCLCSPNSASGCMQRITKVLGKMSALYKVSQRDIYIVPILNWTSPSMISSEHQRAQAAVLGALVNGDHAGRCLGVYLCPAHCYTRGALYKQEKTSMELLANSQCDVDCTFCLPLGDRADERDQRCLVRHGRVVFPLLGDHPHASTLAEWKNSPILSKGLLQEADVVTSKTFKVIEDTSENALPGSTSLTHTVNAAEKWAQLGESAYRSILRGVLTGIADKTPKSCVLIVDLWAHTSDAGIAAVAEHFLQSGAHCNLHYVGFHTDEQEVDWAEQYLHEEIRDRFLGGTFKPPIALPERTAKSDDAPPAPSLSLLAYSNVKTGGQKTMATPKSLLAKWHDHSIFANDFRKFLADLREQHALDIAPSVSPKKNGGGDGAEASEPAKKRRRGAGGEAVPGMPPKEDAEELESAIVELDAIPTILTEAVCMVKQKTVLAVTVGHGAFLINREDSPIAIPVGTTLGGYWKGTFRNLDFKTETKPGSAEVAFQLSSCEDHVFIGSKWLELQEVMNSKRLLSPTDAHVAYHKLIDAPTSDRPAGFTVKPLDRICVLFKAETPAKSEGADADATATVPASHICGSLPSEKWSASTFLDFCWHVKWPAVASKGLQPIRPVLVASRPLQIPAKKALKVVPPEAA
;
A
#
# COMPACT_ATOMS: atom_id res chain seq x y z
N MET A 1 -18.16 73.15 -0.01
CA MET A 1 -17.29 74.26 0.47
C MET A 1 -15.85 73.79 0.39
N ALA A 2 -14.96 74.69 0.00
CA ALA A 2 -13.64 74.46 -0.57
C ALA A 2 -12.51 74.18 0.44
N GLY A 3 -11.34 73.78 -0.09
CA GLY A 3 -9.98 73.95 0.47
C GLY A 3 -9.34 72.66 0.98
N MET A 4 -8.42 71.98 0.28
CA MET A 4 -6.99 72.30 0.02
C MET A 4 -6.18 72.75 1.25
N ALA A 5 -5.19 71.94 1.65
CA ALA A 5 -3.84 72.39 2.02
C ALA A 5 -2.87 71.20 2.15
N ALA A 6 -1.65 71.40 1.62
CA ALA A 6 -0.52 70.49 1.59
C ALA A 6 0.51 70.83 2.71
N PRO A 7 1.81 70.46 2.65
CA PRO A 7 2.47 69.57 3.61
C PRO A 7 3.56 70.28 4.46
N VAL A 8 4.08 69.59 5.48
CA VAL A 8 5.23 70.06 6.28
C VAL A 8 6.23 68.93 6.50
N THR A 9 7.44 69.12 5.96
CA THR A 9 8.70 68.47 6.38
C THR A 9 9.31 69.22 7.57
N PRO A 10 10.05 68.53 8.46
CA PRO A 10 11.50 68.78 8.61
C PRO A 10 12.24 67.50 9.05
N SER A 11 13.56 67.32 9.17
CA SER A 11 14.82 67.98 8.75
C SER A 11 15.96 67.06 9.27
N PHE A 12 17.12 67.13 8.61
CA PHE A 12 18.38 66.40 8.81
C PHE A 12 18.95 66.27 10.24
N SER A 13 19.71 65.19 10.48
CA SER A 13 21.06 65.30 11.08
C SER A 13 22.01 64.23 10.52
N SER A 14 23.20 64.70 10.15
CA SER A 14 24.35 64.01 9.57
C SER A 14 25.31 63.52 10.66
N GLY A 15 25.90 62.34 10.48
CA GLY A 15 27.03 61.85 11.28
C GLY A 15 27.79 60.76 10.53
N ASP A 16 29.01 61.10 10.12
CA ASP A 16 29.94 60.30 9.31
C ASP A 16 30.37 58.97 9.94
N ALA A 17 30.50 57.90 9.11
CA ALA A 17 31.59 56.92 9.23
C ALA A 17 31.71 56.03 7.99
N LYS A 18 32.80 56.27 7.23
CA LYS A 18 33.62 55.36 6.41
C LYS A 18 32.93 54.37 5.46
N VAL A 19 33.01 54.73 4.18
CA VAL A 19 32.93 53.86 3.00
C VAL A 19 34.21 53.01 2.92
N GLU A 20 34.07 51.68 2.98
CA GLU A 20 34.95 50.76 2.28
C GLU A 20 34.17 50.23 1.07
N GLU A 21 34.63 50.64 -0.11
CA GLU A 21 34.22 50.15 -1.42
C GLU A 21 34.82 48.76 -1.64
N GLU A 22 33.99 47.73 -1.69
CA GLU A 22 34.20 46.57 -2.56
C GLU A 22 32.84 46.11 -3.09
N SER A 23 32.53 46.49 -4.33
CA SER A 23 31.45 45.86 -5.09
C SER A 23 31.97 44.59 -5.76
N PRO A 24 31.20 43.50 -5.71
CA PRO A 24 31.08 42.63 -6.86
C PRO A 24 29.63 42.61 -7.35
N ASP A 25 29.45 42.86 -8.64
CA ASP A 25 28.20 42.81 -9.38
C ASP A 25 27.32 41.61 -9.00
N GLN A 26 26.28 41.85 -8.18
CA GLN A 26 25.19 40.89 -8.01
C GLN A 26 24.22 41.03 -9.18
N LYS A 27 24.43 40.23 -10.24
CA LYS A 27 23.37 39.95 -11.21
C LYS A 27 22.17 39.34 -10.47
N THR A 28 21.05 40.05 -10.50
CA THR A 28 19.76 39.62 -9.95
C THR A 28 19.37 38.26 -10.53
N LEU A 29 19.30 37.23 -9.68
CA LEU A 29 18.92 35.86 -10.01
C LEU A 29 17.40 35.79 -10.26
N MET A 30 16.96 36.16 -11.45
CA MET A 30 15.66 35.74 -11.98
C MET A 30 15.90 34.46 -12.78
N LEU A 31 15.29 33.34 -12.39
CA LEU A 31 15.27 32.11 -13.19
C LEU A 31 14.44 32.39 -14.46
N PRO A 32 15.05 32.47 -15.66
CA PRO A 32 14.27 32.58 -16.88
C PRO A 32 13.53 31.25 -17.16
N PRO A 33 12.45 31.26 -17.96
CA PRO A 33 11.87 30.03 -18.49
C PRO A 33 12.95 29.22 -19.22
N ALA A 34 12.85 27.89 -19.17
CA ALA A 34 13.84 26.92 -19.63
C ALA A 34 14.18 26.94 -21.15
N ASN A 35 13.87 28.01 -21.88
CA ASN A 35 14.02 28.11 -23.33
C ASN A 35 15.23 28.94 -23.81
N GLU A 36 16.10 29.44 -22.93
CA GLU A 36 17.27 30.23 -23.36
C GLU A 36 18.65 29.59 -23.09
N THR A 37 18.74 28.41 -22.48
CA THR A 37 19.99 27.64 -22.40
C THR A 37 19.89 26.43 -23.34
N GLY A 38 20.76 26.39 -24.35
CA GLY A 38 20.73 25.44 -25.48
C GLY A 38 21.00 23.96 -25.15
N ILE A 39 20.58 23.46 -23.99
CA ILE A 39 20.71 22.06 -23.61
C ILE A 39 19.39 21.33 -23.91
N LYS A 40 19.23 20.89 -25.17
CA LYS A 40 18.20 19.92 -25.54
C LYS A 40 18.65 18.51 -25.16
N VAL A 41 18.49 18.12 -23.90
CA VAL A 41 18.28 16.69 -23.59
C VAL A 41 16.79 16.42 -23.81
N GLN A 42 16.43 16.19 -25.08
CA GLN A 42 15.14 15.60 -25.44
C GLN A 42 15.26 14.10 -25.17
N LEU A 43 14.37 13.56 -24.32
CA LEU A 43 13.93 12.19 -24.55
C LEU A 43 13.32 12.20 -25.95
N ASP A 44 13.97 11.56 -26.91
CA ASP A 44 13.45 11.38 -28.26
C ASP A 44 12.16 10.55 -28.16
N PHE A 45 11.04 11.23 -27.90
CA PHE A 45 9.75 10.72 -28.33
C PHE A 45 9.81 10.71 -29.85
N ASP A 46 9.68 9.53 -30.44
CA ASP A 46 9.67 9.38 -31.89
C ASP A 46 8.69 10.41 -32.45
N LYS A 47 9.21 11.35 -33.25
CA LYS A 47 8.41 12.40 -33.87
C LYS A 47 7.23 11.80 -34.64
N GLY A 48 7.42 10.62 -35.22
CA GLY A 48 6.36 9.86 -35.88
C GLY A 48 5.24 9.41 -34.94
N HIS A 49 5.54 9.08 -33.68
CA HIS A 49 4.54 8.70 -32.69
C HIS A 49 3.70 9.88 -32.21
N LEU A 50 4.31 11.06 -31.99
CA LEU A 50 3.55 12.27 -31.63
C LEU A 50 2.64 12.73 -32.79
N ASP A 51 3.15 12.69 -34.03
CA ASP A 51 2.38 13.03 -35.23
C ASP A 51 1.19 12.07 -35.43
N MET A 52 1.37 10.77 -35.13
CA MET A 52 0.31 9.77 -35.12
C MET A 52 -0.76 10.06 -34.05
N LEU A 53 -0.34 10.42 -32.83
CA LEU A 53 -1.26 10.78 -31.74
C LEU A 53 -2.05 12.06 -32.06
N MET A 54 -1.40 13.08 -32.63
CA MET A 54 -2.07 14.31 -33.08
C MET A 54 -3.09 14.03 -34.18
N SER A 55 -2.77 13.13 -35.12
CA SER A 55 -3.70 12.70 -36.17
C SER A 55 -4.90 11.95 -35.59
N SER A 56 -4.66 11.08 -34.60
CA SER A 56 -5.71 10.32 -33.90
C SER A 56 -6.63 11.24 -33.09
N ALA A 57 -6.07 12.26 -32.44
CA ALA A 57 -6.82 13.27 -31.68
C ALA A 57 -7.77 14.11 -32.56
N ALA A 58 -7.41 14.39 -33.81
CA ALA A 58 -8.27 15.09 -34.75
C ALA A 58 -9.49 14.25 -35.20
N ALA A 59 -9.41 12.92 -35.08
CA ALA A 59 -10.44 11.97 -35.51
C ALA A 59 -11.07 11.19 -34.33
N VAL A 60 -10.99 11.76 -33.11
CA VAL A 60 -11.38 11.06 -31.88
C VAL A 60 -12.89 10.78 -31.80
N SER A 61 -13.24 9.58 -31.32
CA SER A 61 -14.61 9.14 -31.04
C SER A 61 -14.98 9.36 -29.56
N VAL A 62 -16.25 9.18 -29.19
CA VAL A 62 -16.68 9.24 -27.78
C VAL A 62 -16.10 8.08 -26.98
N GLU A 63 -16.03 6.90 -27.60
CA GLU A 63 -15.52 5.67 -26.99
C GLU A 63 -14.01 5.74 -26.72
N ASP A 64 -13.25 6.37 -27.61
CA ASP A 64 -11.79 6.43 -27.52
C ASP A 64 -11.26 7.73 -26.88
N PHE A 65 -12.16 8.68 -26.56
CA PHE A 65 -11.81 10.02 -26.07
C PHE A 65 -10.83 9.97 -24.90
N TYR A 66 -11.08 9.11 -23.91
CA TYR A 66 -10.20 8.98 -22.74
C TYR A 66 -8.79 8.51 -23.15
N ASN A 67 -8.68 7.42 -23.90
CA ASN A 67 -7.39 6.82 -24.25
C ASN A 67 -6.56 7.77 -25.14
N VAL A 68 -7.18 8.35 -26.16
CA VAL A 68 -6.53 9.26 -27.11
C VAL A 68 -6.11 10.56 -26.40
N SER A 69 -6.99 11.14 -25.58
CA SER A 69 -6.66 12.37 -24.84
C SER A 69 -5.59 12.16 -23.79
N TYR A 70 -5.59 11.01 -23.10
CA TYR A 70 -4.60 10.70 -22.09
C TYR A 70 -3.21 10.46 -22.70
N GLU A 71 -3.10 9.62 -23.74
CA GLU A 71 -1.79 9.34 -24.36
C GLU A 71 -1.23 10.56 -25.10
N LEU A 72 -2.07 11.33 -25.81
CA LEU A 72 -1.63 12.61 -26.39
C LEU A 72 -1.21 13.59 -25.30
N GLY A 73 -2.04 13.77 -24.27
CA GLY A 73 -1.76 14.68 -23.16
C GLY A 73 -0.45 14.31 -22.45
N LYS A 74 -0.23 13.02 -22.19
CA LYS A 74 1.01 12.48 -21.64
C LYS A 74 2.21 12.79 -22.53
N ALA A 75 2.11 12.55 -23.84
CA ALA A 75 3.19 12.85 -24.78
C ALA A 75 3.53 14.35 -24.81
N LEU A 76 2.52 15.23 -24.82
CA LEU A 76 2.70 16.68 -24.76
C LEU A 76 3.32 17.14 -23.43
N LEU A 77 2.84 16.62 -22.30
CA LEU A 77 3.39 16.95 -20.98
C LEU A 77 4.84 16.48 -20.82
N VAL A 78 5.18 15.28 -21.32
CA VAL A 78 6.57 14.79 -21.35
C VAL A 78 7.45 15.68 -22.21
N LYS A 79 6.99 16.02 -23.43
CA LYS A 79 7.73 16.88 -24.36
C LYS A 79 8.05 18.26 -23.77
N HIS A 80 7.10 18.86 -23.05
CA HIS A 80 7.23 20.21 -22.51
C HIS A 80 7.71 20.24 -21.05
N GLY A 81 7.81 19.10 -20.37
CA GLY A 81 8.21 19.01 -18.96
C GLY A 81 7.14 19.41 -17.95
N GLY A 82 5.87 19.46 -18.38
CA GLY A 82 4.71 19.77 -17.51
C GLY A 82 3.68 20.73 -18.13
N PRO A 83 2.51 20.91 -17.48
CA PRO A 83 1.39 21.66 -18.02
C PRO A 83 1.64 23.17 -18.02
N ARG A 84 2.36 23.69 -17.02
CA ARG A 84 2.72 25.11 -16.98
C ARG A 84 3.66 25.46 -18.13
N GLN A 85 4.66 24.63 -18.37
CA GLN A 85 5.65 24.81 -19.41
C GLN A 85 5.01 24.70 -20.80
N TYR A 86 4.07 23.77 -20.98
CA TYR A 86 3.23 23.72 -22.17
C TYR A 86 2.48 25.04 -22.40
N LEU A 87 1.75 25.51 -21.39
CA LEU A 87 0.95 26.74 -21.48
C LEU A 87 1.82 27.98 -21.72
N LEU A 88 3.01 28.07 -21.12
CA LEU A 88 3.95 29.18 -21.38
C LEU A 88 4.58 29.11 -22.78
N ALA A 89 4.81 27.91 -23.30
CA ALA A 89 5.33 27.72 -24.65
C ALA A 89 4.29 28.05 -25.73
N GLN A 90 3.01 27.75 -25.47
CA GLN A 90 1.91 28.01 -26.41
C GLN A 90 1.33 29.42 -26.26
N PHE A 91 1.26 29.92 -25.03
CA PHE A 91 0.60 31.18 -24.66
C PHE A 91 1.49 32.01 -23.71
N PRO A 92 2.57 32.64 -24.24
CA PRO A 92 3.44 33.52 -23.46
C PRO A 92 2.73 34.81 -22.98
N HIS A 93 3.41 35.61 -22.16
CA HIS A 93 2.90 36.82 -21.48
C HIS A 93 2.37 37.97 -22.40
N ASP A 94 2.22 37.76 -23.71
CA ASP A 94 1.91 38.78 -24.72
C ASP A 94 0.49 38.67 -25.31
N ILE A 95 0.28 39.30 -26.49
CA ILE A 95 -0.98 39.36 -27.25
C ILE A 95 -1.54 37.96 -27.60
N SER A 96 -0.68 36.92 -27.66
CA SER A 96 -1.10 35.53 -27.96
C SER A 96 -2.04 34.94 -26.90
N SER A 97 -1.91 35.36 -25.63
CA SER A 97 -2.79 34.94 -24.54
C SER A 97 -4.23 35.40 -24.72
N ALA A 98 -4.47 36.52 -25.43
CA ALA A 98 -5.82 37.04 -25.65
C ALA A 98 -6.67 36.12 -26.53
N GLY A 99 -6.06 35.46 -27.52
CA GLY A 99 -6.73 34.50 -28.39
C GLY A 99 -7.16 33.22 -27.64
N PHE A 100 -6.29 32.73 -26.75
CA PHE A 100 -6.61 31.60 -25.88
C PHE A 100 -7.75 31.91 -24.91
N VAL A 101 -7.68 33.07 -24.23
CA VAL A 101 -8.72 33.54 -23.30
C VAL A 101 -10.08 33.72 -24.00
N GLU A 102 -10.07 34.26 -25.23
CA GLU A 102 -11.28 34.37 -26.05
C GLU A 102 -11.80 33.00 -26.50
N GLY A 103 -10.92 32.04 -26.76
CA GLY A 103 -11.28 30.64 -26.99
C GLY A 103 -11.98 30.03 -25.76
N LEU A 104 -11.42 30.25 -24.57
CA LEU A 104 -12.02 29.81 -23.31
C LEU A 104 -13.41 30.43 -23.08
N ARG A 105 -13.58 31.74 -23.35
CA ARG A 105 -14.91 32.41 -23.28
C ARG A 105 -15.95 31.75 -24.18
N LYS A 106 -15.54 31.37 -25.38
CA LYS A 106 -16.44 30.83 -26.40
C LYS A 106 -16.82 29.39 -26.13
N GLN A 107 -15.87 28.60 -25.64
CA GLN A 107 -16.08 27.18 -25.38
C GLN A 107 -16.71 26.90 -24.01
N PHE A 108 -16.40 27.71 -22.99
CA PHE A 108 -16.90 27.55 -21.62
C PHE A 108 -17.79 28.76 -21.29
N ASP A 109 -19.09 28.51 -21.08
CA ASP A 109 -20.12 29.55 -21.06
C ASP A 109 -19.98 30.50 -19.85
N TYR A 110 -19.39 31.68 -20.09
CA TYR A 110 -19.29 32.76 -19.11
C TYR A 110 -20.61 33.54 -18.91
N SER A 111 -21.65 33.26 -19.72
CA SER A 111 -22.93 33.99 -19.70
C SER A 111 -24.01 33.34 -18.84
N ARG A 112 -23.67 32.30 -18.06
CA ARG A 112 -24.55 31.64 -17.10
C ARG A 112 -25.14 32.63 -16.09
N LEU A 113 -26.43 32.94 -16.26
CA LEU A 113 -27.16 33.88 -15.40
C LEU A 113 -27.39 33.36 -13.98
N ASP A 114 -27.22 32.06 -13.77
CA ASP A 114 -27.40 31.40 -12.48
C ASP A 114 -26.13 31.38 -11.61
N VAL A 115 -24.99 31.83 -12.14
CA VAL A 115 -23.71 31.84 -11.44
C VAL A 115 -23.14 33.25 -11.38
N SER A 116 -22.69 33.68 -10.20
CA SER A 116 -22.01 34.96 -10.00
C SER A 116 -20.50 34.72 -9.88
N PHE A 117 -19.77 34.96 -10.98
CA PHE A 117 -18.31 34.82 -10.99
C PHE A 117 -17.63 35.99 -10.26
N ALA A 118 -16.72 35.67 -9.35
CA ALA A 118 -15.92 36.64 -8.64
C ALA A 118 -14.87 37.26 -9.57
N LYS A 119 -14.69 38.58 -9.49
CA LYS A 119 -13.65 39.32 -10.23
C LYS A 119 -12.38 39.58 -9.42
N CYS A 120 -12.44 39.30 -8.13
CA CYS A 120 -11.35 39.40 -7.18
C CYS A 120 -11.59 38.42 -6.02
N VAL A 121 -10.57 38.18 -5.21
CA VAL A 121 -10.72 37.33 -4.01
C VAL A 121 -11.61 38.06 -2.98
N PRO A 122 -12.71 37.46 -2.49
CA PRO A 122 -13.60 38.08 -1.51
C PRO A 122 -12.93 38.36 -0.15
N ASP A 123 -13.54 39.23 0.65
CA ASP A 123 -13.01 39.62 1.97
C ASP A 123 -13.25 38.59 3.10
N ASN A 124 -13.88 37.45 2.80
CA ASN A 124 -14.24 36.43 3.80
C ASN A 124 -13.49 35.11 3.58
N ASP A 125 -12.66 34.71 4.56
CA ASP A 125 -11.90 33.44 4.55
C ASP A 125 -12.75 32.17 4.58
N THR A 126 -14.04 32.25 4.94
CA THR A 126 -14.95 31.09 5.01
C THR A 126 -15.85 30.96 3.79
N GLN A 127 -15.91 31.99 2.96
CA GLN A 127 -16.79 32.01 1.80
C GLN A 127 -16.18 31.20 0.65
N ILE A 128 -16.99 30.28 0.12
CA ILE A 128 -16.74 29.63 -1.17
C ILE A 128 -17.29 30.58 -2.24
N PHE A 129 -16.51 30.80 -3.29
CA PHE A 129 -16.88 31.65 -4.41
C PHE A 129 -16.50 30.99 -5.73
N GLN A 130 -17.22 31.33 -6.78
CA GLN A 130 -17.01 30.79 -8.12
C GLN A 130 -16.07 31.69 -8.91
N VAL A 131 -15.11 31.07 -9.59
CA VAL A 131 -14.31 31.71 -10.65
C VAL A 131 -14.53 30.94 -11.94
N HIS A 132 -14.29 31.60 -13.06
CA HIS A 132 -14.38 30.95 -14.36
C HIS A 132 -12.98 30.45 -14.78
N LEU A 133 -12.92 29.50 -15.72
CA LEU A 133 -11.68 28.83 -16.11
C LEU A 133 -10.55 29.77 -16.51
N TRP A 134 -10.88 30.87 -17.16
CA TRP A 134 -9.94 31.87 -17.62
C TRP A 134 -9.36 32.80 -16.55
N ASP A 135 -9.92 32.79 -15.34
CA ASP A 135 -9.45 33.56 -14.19
C ASP A 135 -8.26 32.84 -13.57
N LEU A 136 -8.16 31.53 -13.83
CA LEU A 136 -7.05 30.69 -13.43
C LEU A 136 -5.75 31.13 -14.08
N SER A 137 -4.73 31.36 -13.25
CA SER A 137 -3.41 31.73 -13.71
C SER A 137 -2.52 30.50 -13.93
N TRP A 138 -1.71 30.54 -15.00
CA TRP A 138 -0.62 29.61 -15.25
C TRP A 138 0.75 30.27 -15.11
N PHE A 139 0.80 31.56 -14.79
CA PHE A 139 2.04 32.31 -14.71
C PHE A 139 2.90 31.89 -13.49
N PRO A 140 4.24 31.92 -13.60
CA PRO A 140 5.13 31.58 -12.50
C PRO A 140 4.87 32.41 -11.23
N GLU A 141 4.49 33.67 -11.39
CA GLU A 141 4.26 34.62 -10.29
C GLU A 141 3.00 34.33 -9.49
N ALA A 142 2.08 33.51 -10.03
CA ALA A 142 0.82 33.17 -9.38
C ALA A 142 0.98 32.16 -8.22
N SER A 143 2.18 31.63 -7.96
CA SER A 143 2.40 30.68 -6.86
C SER A 143 3.82 30.69 -6.32
N THR A 144 3.96 30.45 -5.01
CA THR A 144 5.25 30.23 -4.35
C THR A 144 5.80 28.80 -4.52
N LYS A 145 5.20 28.01 -5.43
CA LYS A 145 5.66 26.66 -5.80
C LYS A 145 6.34 26.66 -7.17
N PRO A 146 7.31 25.75 -7.39
CA PRO A 146 7.86 25.52 -8.73
C PRO A 146 6.76 25.11 -9.72
N ALA A 147 7.14 25.03 -10.99
CA ALA A 147 6.28 24.45 -12.01
C ALA A 147 5.79 23.06 -11.57
N PRO A 148 4.53 22.70 -11.88
CA PRO A 148 3.98 21.40 -11.54
C PRO A 148 4.87 20.24 -12.00
N PHE A 149 5.14 19.29 -11.10
CA PHE A 149 5.90 18.08 -11.44
C PHE A 149 5.12 17.21 -12.42
N LEU A 150 5.82 16.68 -13.42
CA LEU A 150 5.25 15.86 -14.50
C LEU A 150 4.43 14.70 -13.94
N THR A 151 4.99 13.97 -12.97
CA THR A 151 4.32 12.83 -12.31
C THR A 151 2.96 13.21 -11.70
N THR A 152 2.90 14.33 -10.96
CA THR A 152 1.65 14.84 -10.36
C THR A 152 0.68 15.33 -11.45
N SER A 153 1.21 15.96 -12.49
CA SER A 153 0.38 16.43 -13.62
C SER A 153 -0.25 15.29 -14.41
N LEU A 154 0.46 14.17 -14.60
CA LEU A 154 -0.08 12.96 -15.25
C LEU A 154 -1.17 12.30 -14.40
N GLN A 155 -1.00 12.25 -13.08
CA GLN A 155 -2.03 11.76 -12.16
C GLN A 155 -3.29 12.64 -12.20
N LEU A 156 -3.13 13.97 -12.20
CA LEU A 156 -4.26 14.89 -12.31
C LEU A 156 -4.92 14.87 -13.69
N LEU A 157 -4.14 14.67 -14.76
CA LEU A 157 -4.69 14.52 -16.10
C LEU A 157 -5.56 13.26 -16.18
N ASP A 158 -5.07 12.14 -15.67
CA ASP A 158 -5.84 10.89 -15.57
C ASP A 158 -7.13 11.10 -14.75
N GLU A 159 -6.98 11.73 -13.57
CA GLU A 159 -8.09 12.02 -12.67
C GLU A 159 -9.15 12.90 -13.33
N TYR A 160 -8.78 13.97 -14.04
CA TYR A 160 -9.76 14.86 -14.67
C TYR A 160 -10.47 14.19 -15.85
N LEU A 161 -9.78 13.35 -16.61
CA LEU A 161 -10.39 12.60 -17.71
C LEU A 161 -11.33 11.48 -17.19
N LYS A 162 -11.05 10.89 -16.03
CA LYS A 162 -11.92 9.87 -15.38
C LYS A 162 -13.08 10.50 -14.62
N ASN A 163 -12.75 11.38 -13.68
CA ASN A 163 -13.60 11.83 -12.57
C ASN A 163 -13.95 13.33 -12.61
N ASN A 164 -13.59 14.04 -13.69
CA ASN A 164 -13.85 15.46 -13.91
C ASN A 164 -13.02 16.40 -13.00
N PHE A 165 -13.16 17.72 -13.17
CA PHE A 165 -12.46 18.71 -12.37
C PHE A 165 -13.23 19.05 -11.08
N LEU A 166 -13.16 18.15 -10.09
CA LEU A 166 -13.95 18.25 -8.86
C LEU A 166 -13.53 19.43 -7.97
N THR A 167 -14.29 20.53 -8.04
CA THR A 167 -14.12 21.72 -7.17
C THR A 167 -15.34 21.98 -6.29
N GLU A 168 -16.51 21.50 -6.70
CA GLU A 168 -17.77 21.55 -5.97
C GLU A 168 -17.95 20.33 -5.06
N GLY A 169 -18.60 20.49 -3.90
CA GLY A 169 -18.98 19.39 -3.01
C GLY A 169 -17.81 18.69 -2.30
N ILE A 170 -16.57 19.13 -2.51
CA ILE A 170 -15.38 18.59 -1.83
C ILE A 170 -15.19 19.25 -0.46
N PRO A 171 -14.55 18.55 0.51
CA PRO A 171 -14.22 19.15 1.80
C PRO A 171 -13.46 20.47 1.64
N ALA A 172 -13.77 21.45 2.47
CA ALA A 172 -13.15 22.78 2.38
C ALA A 172 -11.62 22.76 2.50
N ALA A 173 -11.05 21.71 3.12
CA ALA A 173 -9.60 21.48 3.20
C ALA A 173 -8.95 21.08 1.87
N ASP A 174 -9.74 20.60 0.90
CA ASP A 174 -9.29 20.10 -0.41
C ASP A 174 -9.54 21.07 -1.57
N MET A 175 -10.30 22.13 -1.33
CA MET A 175 -10.52 23.23 -2.28
C MET A 175 -9.23 23.96 -2.68
N MET A 176 -9.30 24.66 -3.82
CA MET A 176 -8.28 25.60 -4.26
C MET A 176 -8.34 26.86 -3.37
N LEU A 177 -7.18 27.24 -2.84
CA LEU A 177 -7.04 28.36 -1.91
C LEU A 177 -6.32 29.52 -2.58
N LEU A 178 -7.05 30.60 -2.81
CA LEU A 178 -6.57 31.81 -3.47
C LEU A 178 -6.11 32.86 -2.46
N CYS A 179 -5.08 33.64 -2.78
CA CYS A 179 -4.67 34.81 -1.97
C CYS A 179 -5.04 36.11 -2.68
N SER A 180 -5.46 37.12 -1.90
CA SER A 180 -5.80 38.47 -2.41
C SER A 180 -4.61 39.41 -2.41
N TYR A 181 -4.65 40.39 -3.30
CA TYR A 181 -3.81 41.58 -3.32
C TYR A 181 -4.68 42.77 -2.92
N SER A 182 -4.48 43.35 -1.73
CA SER A 182 -5.07 44.65 -1.44
C SER A 182 -4.38 45.70 -2.32
N CYS A 183 -5.18 46.40 -3.10
CA CYS A 183 -4.86 47.57 -3.92
C CYS A 183 -3.79 48.52 -3.32
N GLU A 184 -2.87 48.98 -4.19
CA GLU A 184 -1.82 50.02 -4.03
C GLU A 184 -0.39 49.58 -3.61
N PRO A 185 0.67 50.27 -4.11
CA PRO A 185 1.82 49.62 -4.73
C PRO A 185 2.93 49.30 -3.72
N LEU A 186 2.84 48.13 -3.11
CA LEU A 186 4.04 47.41 -2.66
C LEU A 186 4.13 46.11 -3.47
N SER A 187 4.96 46.21 -4.48
CA SER A 187 5.35 45.29 -5.54
C SER A 187 5.97 43.98 -5.03
N LEU A 188 5.27 43.17 -4.23
CA LEU A 188 5.80 41.86 -3.81
C LEU A 188 6.05 40.88 -4.96
N TRP A 189 5.38 41.07 -6.10
CA TRP A 189 5.45 40.18 -7.27
C TRP A 189 5.76 40.88 -8.59
N ALA A 190 6.25 42.12 -8.61
CA ALA A 190 6.43 42.87 -9.86
C ALA A 190 7.45 42.23 -10.83
N GLY A 191 6.97 41.33 -11.70
CA GLY A 191 6.93 41.61 -13.12
C GLY A 191 5.58 42.28 -13.45
N PRO A 192 5.49 43.09 -14.52
CA PRO A 192 4.27 43.83 -14.81
C PRO A 192 3.13 42.85 -15.13
N VAL A 193 2.11 42.77 -14.27
CA VAL A 193 0.76 42.54 -14.79
C VAL A 193 0.42 43.86 -15.49
N PRO A 194 0.28 43.89 -16.82
CA PRO A 194 -0.08 45.09 -17.53
C PRO A 194 -1.37 45.64 -16.90
N PRO A 195 -1.42 46.93 -16.52
CA PRO A 195 -2.66 47.52 -16.04
C PRO A 195 -3.76 47.29 -17.09
N GLY A 196 -4.85 46.61 -16.69
CA GLY A 196 -5.98 46.28 -17.56
C GLY A 196 -6.15 44.79 -17.97
N ARG A 197 -5.51 43.81 -17.31
CA ARG A 197 -5.83 42.38 -17.49
C ARG A 197 -7.00 41.95 -16.61
N ASP A 198 -8.12 41.58 -17.26
CA ASP A 198 -9.32 41.01 -16.61
C ASP A 198 -9.32 39.46 -16.58
N TYR A 199 -8.18 38.81 -16.83
CA TYR A 199 -8.05 37.34 -16.90
C TYR A 199 -6.77 36.88 -16.18
N ALA A 200 -6.69 35.57 -15.86
CA ALA A 200 -5.55 34.93 -15.19
C ALA A 200 -5.09 35.68 -13.91
N TRP A 201 -6.03 36.30 -13.19
CA TRP A 201 -5.74 37.15 -12.03
C TRP A 201 -5.55 36.33 -10.74
N THR A 202 -5.97 35.07 -10.72
CA THR A 202 -5.91 34.23 -9.52
C THR A 202 -4.47 33.94 -9.12
N SER A 203 -4.22 33.98 -7.81
CA SER A 203 -2.93 33.59 -7.21
C SER A 203 -3.15 32.60 -6.09
N PHE A 204 -2.27 31.61 -5.98
CA PHE A 204 -2.54 30.37 -5.26
C PHE A 204 -1.66 30.23 -4.02
N VAL A 205 -2.32 30.14 -2.86
CA VAL A 205 -1.75 29.47 -1.68
C VAL A 205 -1.72 27.96 -1.92
N LYS A 206 -2.78 27.42 -2.54
CA LYS A 206 -2.91 25.99 -2.89
C LYS A 206 -3.76 25.85 -4.14
N GLY A 207 -3.35 24.97 -5.07
CA GLY A 207 -4.14 24.66 -6.27
C GLY A 207 -3.51 25.04 -7.61
N ALA A 208 -2.31 25.61 -7.63
CA ALA A 208 -1.64 26.01 -8.87
C ALA A 208 -1.43 24.85 -9.87
N CYS A 209 -1.08 23.65 -9.39
CA CYS A 209 -0.94 22.46 -10.23
C CYS A 209 -2.29 22.03 -10.85
N ARG A 210 -3.35 22.01 -10.03
CA ARG A 210 -4.72 21.73 -10.46
C ARG A 210 -5.18 22.70 -11.54
N SER A 211 -4.92 23.99 -11.32
CA SER A 211 -5.17 25.07 -12.28
C SER A 211 -4.46 24.82 -13.62
N CYS A 212 -3.16 24.58 -13.59
CA CYS A 212 -2.37 24.38 -14.82
C CYS A 212 -2.84 23.15 -15.62
N VAL A 213 -3.21 22.05 -14.96
CA VAL A 213 -3.70 20.85 -15.65
C VAL A 213 -5.10 21.07 -16.24
N ALA A 214 -5.99 21.80 -15.55
CA ALA A 214 -7.30 22.16 -16.08
C ALA A 214 -7.19 23.06 -17.33
N LEU A 215 -6.33 24.08 -17.26
CA LEU A 215 -6.04 24.97 -18.40
C LEU A 215 -5.37 24.22 -19.57
N PHE A 216 -4.46 23.29 -19.27
CA PHE A 216 -3.83 22.43 -20.27
C PHE A 216 -4.87 21.58 -21.02
N LEU A 217 -5.80 20.97 -20.30
CA LEU A 217 -6.86 20.15 -20.90
C LEU A 217 -7.80 21.00 -21.78
N ALA A 218 -8.11 22.23 -21.34
CA ALA A 218 -8.89 23.17 -22.14
C ALA A 218 -8.13 23.65 -23.39
N ALA A 219 -6.80 23.86 -23.29
CA ALA A 219 -5.96 24.18 -24.43
C ALA A 219 -5.97 23.06 -25.48
N MET A 220 -5.83 21.79 -25.05
CA MET A 220 -5.98 20.64 -25.95
C MET A 220 -7.36 20.62 -26.60
N SER A 221 -8.41 20.84 -25.82
CA SER A 221 -9.77 20.86 -26.35
C SER A 221 -9.97 21.92 -27.44
N LEU A 222 -9.41 23.12 -27.25
CA LEU A 222 -9.48 24.19 -28.24
C LEU A 222 -8.64 23.88 -29.49
N GLU A 223 -7.43 23.35 -29.30
CA GLU A 223 -6.49 23.03 -30.37
C GLU A 223 -7.04 21.95 -31.31
N PHE A 224 -7.60 20.87 -30.73
CA PHE A 224 -8.17 19.76 -31.48
C PHE A 224 -9.67 19.89 -31.74
N LYS A 225 -10.27 21.04 -31.38
CA LYS A 225 -11.71 21.35 -31.54
C LYS A 225 -12.61 20.27 -30.93
N TRP A 226 -12.21 19.72 -29.79
CA TRP A 226 -13.03 18.77 -29.06
C TRP A 226 -14.21 19.49 -28.42
N ASP A 227 -15.43 19.03 -28.73
CA ASP A 227 -16.62 19.48 -28.03
C ASP A 227 -16.81 18.63 -26.76
N LEU A 228 -16.34 19.14 -25.62
CA LEU A 228 -16.45 18.42 -24.35
C LEU A 228 -17.90 18.24 -23.90
N ASN A 229 -18.87 19.05 -24.39
CA ASN A 229 -20.29 18.77 -24.12
C ASN A 229 -20.73 17.44 -24.75
N VAL A 230 -20.11 17.04 -25.85
CA VAL A 230 -20.37 15.77 -26.53
C VAL A 230 -19.51 14.65 -25.94
N PHE A 231 -18.19 14.87 -25.83
CA PHE A 231 -17.26 13.82 -25.42
C PHE A 231 -17.29 13.52 -23.92
N LYS A 232 -17.45 14.54 -23.07
CA LYS A 232 -17.41 14.40 -21.61
C LYS A 232 -18.18 15.54 -20.91
N PRO A 233 -19.53 15.59 -20.99
CA PRO A 233 -20.32 16.74 -20.52
C PRO A 233 -20.13 17.07 -19.02
N ALA A 234 -19.88 16.07 -18.18
CA ALA A 234 -19.58 16.29 -16.75
C ALA A 234 -18.25 17.04 -16.53
N LEU A 235 -17.24 16.78 -17.38
CA LEU A 235 -15.97 17.51 -17.33
C LEU A 235 -16.15 18.95 -17.80
N GLN A 236 -16.89 19.17 -18.88
CA GLN A 236 -17.24 20.52 -19.34
C GLN A 236 -17.90 21.33 -18.22
N GLY A 237 -18.96 20.80 -17.60
CA GLY A 237 -19.66 21.50 -16.51
C GLY A 237 -18.75 21.82 -15.32
N SER A 238 -17.82 20.91 -14.99
CA SER A 238 -16.84 21.13 -13.90
C SER A 238 -15.75 22.17 -14.22
N LEU A 239 -15.49 22.41 -15.51
CA LEU A 239 -14.54 23.43 -15.97
C LEU A 239 -15.20 24.80 -16.13
N GLU A 240 -16.52 24.86 -16.37
CA GLU A 240 -17.27 26.11 -16.47
C GLU A 240 -17.40 26.84 -15.12
N VAL A 241 -17.59 26.10 -14.02
CA VAL A 241 -17.80 26.69 -12.69
C VAL A 241 -16.80 26.12 -11.68
N ILE A 242 -15.81 26.94 -11.33
CA ILE A 242 -14.70 26.52 -10.48
C ILE A 242 -14.88 27.10 -9.08
N HIS A 243 -15.13 26.23 -8.11
CA HIS A 243 -15.32 26.64 -6.73
C HIS A 243 -13.98 26.80 -6.01
N CYS A 244 -13.72 28.03 -5.57
CA CYS A 244 -12.53 28.42 -4.84
C CYS A 244 -12.89 28.91 -3.44
N ARG A 245 -11.88 28.94 -2.57
CA ARG A 245 -11.96 29.56 -1.25
C ARG A 245 -10.77 30.49 -1.07
N ARG A 246 -10.93 31.49 -0.23
CA ARG A 246 -9.81 32.35 0.18
C ARG A 246 -8.89 31.61 1.16
N GLY A 247 -7.59 31.71 0.91
CA GLY A 247 -6.52 31.11 1.71
C GLY A 247 -6.07 32.02 2.85
N THR A 248 -5.21 33.00 2.56
CA THR A 248 -4.64 33.91 3.57
C THR A 248 -4.58 35.36 3.10
N MET A 249 -4.94 36.32 3.96
CA MET A 249 -4.73 37.77 3.78
C MET A 249 -3.36 38.20 4.30
N SER A 250 -2.30 37.69 3.70
CA SER A 250 -0.97 38.21 3.98
C SER A 250 -0.41 38.87 2.74
N THR A 251 0.00 40.12 2.88
CA THR A 251 0.84 40.80 1.90
C THR A 251 2.28 40.30 1.95
N ASP A 252 2.68 39.51 2.95
CA ASP A 252 4.03 38.93 3.04
C ASP A 252 4.14 37.61 2.25
N ILE A 253 4.97 37.61 1.20
CA ILE A 253 5.29 36.44 0.38
C ILE A 253 5.88 35.30 1.20
N THR A 254 6.62 35.61 2.27
CA THR A 254 7.21 34.62 3.17
C THR A 254 6.10 33.86 3.89
N HIS A 255 5.11 34.59 4.41
CA HIS A 255 3.92 33.99 5.02
C HIS A 255 3.13 33.13 4.03
N VAL A 256 2.90 33.60 2.80
CA VAL A 256 2.23 32.81 1.75
C VAL A 256 3.04 31.55 1.41
N ALA A 257 4.36 31.65 1.36
CA ALA A 257 5.26 30.52 1.10
C ALA A 257 5.23 29.50 2.23
N PHE A 258 5.14 29.95 3.49
CA PHE A 258 5.04 29.10 4.68
C PHE A 258 3.68 28.42 4.78
N GLU A 259 2.58 29.15 4.55
CA GLU A 259 1.25 28.56 4.54
C GLU A 259 1.07 27.55 3.41
N ASN A 260 1.63 27.86 2.22
CA ASN A 260 1.75 26.88 1.14
C ASN A 260 2.52 25.62 1.58
N ALA A 261 3.64 25.76 2.29
CA ALA A 261 4.42 24.63 2.80
C ALA A 261 3.66 23.81 3.85
N LYS A 262 3.00 24.47 4.81
CA LYS A 262 2.16 23.82 5.84
C LYS A 262 0.99 23.04 5.24
N LEU A 263 0.25 23.67 4.33
CA LEU A 263 -0.91 23.05 3.67
C LEU A 263 -0.50 21.91 2.73
N SER A 264 0.71 21.98 2.17
CA SER A 264 1.34 20.91 1.41
C SER A 264 1.78 19.73 2.26
N ALA A 265 1.73 19.79 3.59
CA ALA A 265 2.05 18.68 4.48
C ALA A 265 0.81 17.94 5.02
N ARG A 266 -0.42 18.39 4.70
CA ARG A 266 -1.68 17.91 5.32
C ARG A 266 -2.71 17.33 4.33
N GLY A 267 -2.42 16.27 3.58
CA GLY A 267 -3.43 15.65 2.69
C GLY A 267 -3.01 14.34 1.99
N ALA A 268 -3.94 13.68 1.30
CA ALA A 268 -3.81 12.31 0.81
C ALA A 268 -2.70 12.05 -0.24
N ILE A 269 -2.29 13.09 -0.99
CA ILE A 269 -1.18 13.04 -1.98
C ILE A 269 0.07 13.80 -1.43
N ARG A 270 0.06 14.20 -0.16
CA ARG A 270 0.87 15.33 0.33
C ARG A 270 2.04 14.87 1.18
N GLN A 271 3.24 15.05 0.63
CA GLN A 271 4.50 14.89 1.36
C GLN A 271 5.11 16.26 1.70
N ALA A 272 5.92 16.29 2.76
CA ALA A 272 6.71 17.48 3.09
C ALA A 272 7.53 17.93 1.88
N HIS A 273 7.72 19.23 1.71
CA HIS A 273 8.55 19.77 0.63
C HIS A 273 9.95 19.13 0.68
N ASP A 274 10.35 18.55 -0.45
CA ASP A 274 11.68 17.98 -0.66
C ASP A 274 12.72 19.07 -0.93
N VAL A 275 13.98 18.67 -1.09
CA VAL A 275 15.08 19.60 -1.39
C VAL A 275 14.83 20.42 -2.67
N PRO A 276 14.42 19.84 -3.82
CA PRO A 276 14.11 20.62 -5.03
C PRO A 276 12.96 21.63 -4.86
N THR A 277 11.90 21.26 -4.12
CA THR A 277 10.78 22.18 -3.84
C THR A 277 11.21 23.33 -2.95
N TRP A 278 12.00 23.06 -1.90
CA TRP A 278 12.57 24.10 -1.04
C TRP A 278 13.60 24.95 -1.77
N LEU A 279 14.44 24.37 -2.62
CA LEU A 279 15.42 25.08 -3.45
C LEU A 279 14.72 26.13 -4.32
N SER A 280 13.66 25.71 -5.03
CA SER A 280 12.87 26.61 -5.88
C SER A 280 12.19 27.72 -5.07
N LYS A 281 11.66 27.39 -3.89
CA LYS A 281 11.00 28.34 -2.99
C LYS A 281 11.98 29.34 -2.40
N LEU A 282 13.16 28.89 -1.97
CA LEU A 282 14.21 29.75 -1.42
C LEU A 282 14.83 30.63 -2.50
N ALA A 283 15.05 30.11 -3.71
CA ALA A 283 15.51 30.90 -4.85
C ALA A 283 14.51 32.01 -5.20
N LEU A 284 13.21 31.70 -5.21
CA LEU A 284 12.16 32.72 -5.39
C LEU A 284 12.23 33.80 -4.30
N LEU A 285 12.33 33.42 -3.03
CA LEU A 285 12.39 34.38 -1.93
C LEU A 285 13.69 35.21 -1.95
N GLN A 286 14.83 34.62 -2.35
CA GLN A 286 16.08 35.33 -2.59
C GLN A 286 15.97 36.35 -3.71
N SER A 287 15.27 36.03 -4.80
CA SER A 287 15.01 36.99 -5.89
C SER A 287 14.19 38.21 -5.43
N LYS A 288 13.52 38.10 -4.27
CA LYS A 288 12.78 39.20 -3.61
C LYS A 288 13.56 39.87 -2.49
N GLY A 289 14.87 39.62 -2.38
CA GLY A 289 15.76 40.25 -1.41
C GLY A 289 15.83 39.57 -0.04
N LEU A 290 15.24 38.38 0.14
CA LEU A 290 15.28 37.66 1.43
C LEU A 290 16.48 36.70 1.49
N LYS A 291 17.24 36.73 2.59
CA LYS A 291 18.35 35.79 2.79
C LYS A 291 17.83 34.38 3.12
N ALA A 292 18.32 33.37 2.41
CA ALA A 292 17.88 31.97 2.58
C ALA A 292 18.00 31.46 4.03
N ASP A 293 19.11 31.77 4.73
CA ASP A 293 19.27 31.40 6.14
C ASP A 293 18.22 32.03 7.06
N ALA A 294 17.83 33.29 6.81
CA ALA A 294 16.82 33.98 7.60
C ALA A 294 15.43 33.38 7.35
N VAL A 295 15.13 33.02 6.09
CA VAL A 295 13.88 32.33 5.72
C VAL A 295 13.82 30.94 6.34
N ILE A 296 14.91 30.16 6.29
CA ILE A 296 14.99 28.83 6.90
C ILE A 296 14.77 28.93 8.42
N LYS A 297 15.39 29.92 9.08
CA LYS A 297 15.19 30.16 10.51
C LYS A 297 13.72 30.48 10.82
N ALA A 298 13.14 31.45 10.11
CA ALA A 298 11.75 31.85 10.29
C ALA A 298 10.76 30.71 10.01
N TRP A 299 11.07 29.84 9.03
CA TRP A 299 10.29 28.63 8.78
C TRP A 299 10.38 27.66 9.96
N ASN A 300 11.60 27.37 10.43
CA ASN A 300 11.82 26.42 11.53
C ASN A 300 11.14 26.86 12.82
N ASP A 301 11.01 28.17 13.06
CA ASP A 301 10.32 28.73 14.22
C ASP A 301 8.80 28.48 14.19
N VAL A 302 8.19 28.32 13.00
CA VAL A 302 6.73 28.12 12.83
C VAL A 302 6.35 26.72 12.32
N ALA A 303 7.34 25.91 11.95
CA ALA A 303 7.16 24.57 11.41
C ALA A 303 7.07 23.51 12.54
N THR A 304 6.38 22.41 12.27
CA THR A 304 6.49 21.22 13.12
C THR A 304 7.91 20.67 13.05
N ARG A 305 8.39 19.99 14.10
CA ARG A 305 9.73 19.39 14.18
C ARG A 305 10.11 18.62 12.90
N ASP A 306 9.16 17.82 12.42
CA ASP A 306 9.24 17.02 11.19
C ASP A 306 9.40 17.80 9.88
N SER A 307 8.95 19.05 9.87
CA SER A 307 8.96 19.91 8.69
C SER A 307 10.11 20.92 8.72
N GLN A 308 10.87 20.97 9.82
CA GLN A 308 12.01 21.87 9.96
C GLN A 308 13.12 21.51 8.96
N ILE A 309 13.74 22.52 8.39
CA ILE A 309 14.90 22.43 7.53
C ILE A 309 16.14 22.50 8.43
N THR A 310 16.62 21.35 8.87
CA THR A 310 17.79 21.20 9.74
C THR A 310 18.75 20.14 9.20
N GLY A 311 19.92 19.98 9.83
CA GLY A 311 20.89 18.93 9.48
C GLY A 311 21.33 18.97 8.00
N GLN A 312 21.40 17.78 7.39
CA GLN A 312 21.84 17.59 6.00
C GLN A 312 20.95 18.34 5.01
N LYS A 313 19.63 18.40 5.24
CA LYS A 313 18.70 19.14 4.36
C LYS A 313 19.02 20.63 4.28
N ARG A 314 19.36 21.24 5.42
CA ARG A 314 19.81 22.64 5.46
C ARG A 314 21.12 22.83 4.70
N VAL A 315 22.09 21.94 4.94
CA VAL A 315 23.40 21.99 4.29
C VAL A 315 23.26 21.86 2.77
N ALA A 316 22.50 20.86 2.31
CA ALA A 316 22.18 20.63 0.91
C ALA A 316 21.55 21.87 0.25
N LEU A 317 20.54 22.48 0.87
CA LEU A 317 19.87 23.67 0.32
C LEU A 317 20.79 24.87 0.19
N LEU A 318 21.60 25.14 1.22
CA LEU A 318 22.54 26.28 1.18
C LEU A 318 23.67 26.06 0.15
N GLN A 319 24.14 24.82 0.02
CA GLN A 319 25.14 24.46 -0.99
C GLN A 319 24.59 24.52 -2.42
N LEU A 320 23.36 24.03 -2.64
CA LEU A 320 22.69 24.11 -3.93
C LEU A 320 22.38 25.55 -4.32
N LEU A 321 21.94 26.40 -3.38
CA LEU A 321 21.73 27.84 -3.65
C LEU A 321 23.04 28.59 -3.97
N ALA A 322 24.19 28.05 -3.58
CA ALA A 322 25.51 28.57 -3.93
C ALA A 322 26.07 27.95 -5.23
N SER A 323 25.37 26.97 -5.82
CA SER A 323 25.79 26.28 -7.05
C SER A 323 25.37 27.04 -8.33
N PRO A 324 25.98 26.73 -9.48
CA PRO A 324 25.54 27.28 -10.77
C PRO A 324 24.04 27.07 -11.04
N LEU A 325 23.42 28.04 -11.69
CA LEU A 325 21.97 28.06 -11.94
C LEU A 325 21.51 26.88 -12.79
N GLU A 326 22.35 26.48 -13.73
CA GLU A 326 22.13 25.39 -14.67
C GLU A 326 22.01 24.04 -13.93
N LEU A 327 22.82 23.85 -12.89
CA LEU A 327 22.77 22.65 -12.05
C LEU A 327 21.45 22.60 -11.26
N CYS A 328 21.06 23.73 -10.66
CA CYS A 328 19.77 23.84 -9.97
C CYS A 328 18.59 23.53 -10.90
N GLN A 329 18.63 24.04 -12.14
CA GLN A 329 17.59 23.77 -13.15
C GLN A 329 17.55 22.30 -13.56
N LEU A 330 18.70 21.67 -13.76
CA LEU A 330 18.79 20.24 -14.09
C LEU A 330 18.21 19.37 -12.97
N LEU A 331 18.51 19.70 -11.71
CA LEU A 331 17.98 19.00 -10.55
C LEU A 331 16.47 19.17 -10.41
N ILE A 332 15.94 20.38 -10.64
CA ILE A 332 14.50 20.63 -10.64
C ILE A 332 13.82 19.86 -11.78
N LYS A 333 14.43 19.78 -12.96
CA LYS A 333 13.94 18.98 -14.09
C LYS A 333 13.91 17.48 -13.75
N HIS A 334 15.00 16.95 -13.22
CA HIS A 334 15.08 15.56 -12.78
C HIS A 334 14.04 15.25 -11.67
N ALA A 335 13.87 16.14 -10.69
CA ALA A 335 12.83 15.99 -9.67
C ALA A 335 11.42 16.04 -10.25
N SER A 336 11.19 16.83 -11.31
CA SER A 336 9.91 16.85 -12.02
C SER A 336 9.61 15.52 -12.73
N GLU A 337 10.63 14.95 -13.40
CA GLU A 337 10.52 13.71 -14.18
C GLU A 337 10.35 12.47 -13.30
N PHE A 338 11.20 12.32 -12.29
CA PHE A 338 11.27 11.11 -11.46
C PHE A 338 10.52 11.23 -10.14
N GLY A 339 10.03 12.43 -9.81
CA GLY A 339 9.41 12.70 -8.51
C GLY A 339 10.35 12.31 -7.38
N GLN A 340 9.81 11.59 -6.40
CA GLN A 340 10.57 11.12 -5.24
C GLN A 340 11.35 9.83 -5.46
N LYS A 341 11.21 9.19 -6.63
CA LYS A 341 12.03 8.04 -7.03
C LYS A 341 13.33 8.48 -7.70
N GLY A 342 13.72 9.75 -7.55
CA GLY A 342 14.94 10.27 -8.11
C GLY A 342 16.18 9.57 -7.54
N ALA A 343 17.24 9.52 -8.33
CA ALA A 343 18.53 8.92 -7.95
C ALA A 343 19.28 9.68 -6.83
N PHE A 344 18.79 10.86 -6.41
CA PHE A 344 19.49 11.74 -5.48
C PHE A 344 18.76 11.86 -4.14
N SER A 345 19.47 11.61 -3.05
CA SER A 345 19.01 11.81 -1.67
C SER A 345 19.52 13.14 -1.11
N GLU A 346 19.00 13.55 0.06
CA GLU A 346 19.49 14.74 0.77
C GLU A 346 20.99 14.62 1.12
N GLU A 347 21.48 13.40 1.32
CA GLU A 347 22.90 13.08 1.59
C GLU A 347 23.80 13.35 0.38
N CYS A 348 23.32 13.07 -0.83
CA CYS A 348 24.07 13.33 -2.07
C CYS A 348 24.40 14.82 -2.21
N PHE A 349 23.46 15.68 -1.84
CA PHE A 349 23.59 17.13 -1.97
C PHE A 349 24.29 17.81 -0.80
N ALA A 350 24.36 17.15 0.37
CA ALA A 350 25.06 17.68 1.54
C ALA A 350 26.56 17.35 1.53
N ASN A 351 26.98 16.39 0.70
CA ASN A 351 28.37 15.96 0.59
C ASN A 351 29.12 16.76 -0.49
N LYS A 352 30.04 17.61 -0.03
CA LYS A 352 30.85 18.47 -0.89
C LYS A 352 31.69 17.70 -1.92
N ALA A 353 32.25 16.54 -1.56
CA ALA A 353 33.06 15.74 -2.49
C ALA A 353 32.22 15.14 -3.62
N LEU A 354 30.99 14.71 -3.31
CA LEU A 354 30.04 14.26 -4.32
C LEU A 354 29.56 15.40 -5.21
N GLN A 355 29.37 16.60 -4.64
CA GLN A 355 29.01 17.79 -5.42
C GLN A 355 30.12 18.21 -6.39
N ASP A 356 31.38 18.22 -5.94
CA ASP A 356 32.54 18.52 -6.78
C ASP A 356 32.65 17.48 -7.92
N ALA A 357 32.44 16.19 -7.62
CA ALA A 357 32.41 15.12 -8.63
C ALA A 357 31.23 15.23 -9.61
N VAL A 358 30.04 15.62 -9.15
CA VAL A 358 28.86 15.82 -10.02
C VAL A 358 29.05 17.04 -10.92
N LEU A 359 29.64 18.12 -10.40
CA LEU A 359 29.96 19.31 -11.17
C LEU A 359 31.01 19.02 -12.25
N GLU A 360 32.04 18.26 -11.88
CA GLU A 360 33.07 17.79 -12.80
C GLU A 360 32.50 16.87 -13.89
N ALA A 361 31.66 15.89 -13.53
CA ALA A 361 30.96 15.04 -14.48
C ALA A 361 30.04 15.82 -15.42
N SER A 362 29.35 16.86 -14.91
CA SER A 362 28.51 17.74 -15.70
C SER A 362 29.33 18.53 -16.74
N HIS A 363 30.48 19.08 -16.36
CA HIS A 363 31.36 19.79 -17.30
C HIS A 363 31.94 18.84 -18.35
N MET A 364 32.32 17.61 -17.98
CA MET A 364 32.78 16.60 -18.93
C MET A 364 31.69 16.21 -19.93
N ALA A 365 30.46 16.02 -19.46
CA ALA A 365 29.32 15.71 -20.32
C ALA A 365 29.00 16.87 -21.29
N GLN A 366 29.06 18.12 -20.83
CA GLN A 366 28.89 19.28 -21.71
C GLN A 366 29.97 19.37 -22.79
N LEU A 367 31.22 19.07 -22.45
CA LEU A 367 32.32 19.04 -23.41
C LEU A 367 32.13 17.92 -24.45
N VAL A 368 31.71 16.73 -24.03
CA VAL A 368 31.41 15.61 -24.95
C VAL A 368 30.27 15.95 -25.91
N LEU A 369 29.19 16.56 -25.42
CA LEU A 369 28.07 16.97 -26.27
C LEU A 369 28.46 18.03 -27.29
N ALA A 370 29.31 18.98 -26.92
CA ALA A 370 29.84 19.98 -27.85
C ALA A 370 30.72 19.33 -28.93
N LEU A 371 31.59 18.39 -28.55
CA LEU A 371 32.46 17.67 -29.47
C LEU A 371 31.69 16.76 -30.43
N GLU A 372 30.64 16.07 -29.96
CA GLU A 372 29.79 15.25 -30.82
C GLU A 372 28.96 16.10 -31.78
N ALA A 373 28.52 17.30 -31.39
CA ALA A 373 27.86 18.25 -32.28
C ALA A 373 28.80 18.73 -33.39
N ASP A 374 30.04 19.13 -33.05
CA ASP A 374 31.05 19.55 -34.03
C ASP A 374 31.41 18.41 -35.02
N LEU A 375 31.53 17.17 -34.53
CA LEU A 375 31.79 16.01 -35.38
C LEU A 375 30.60 15.63 -36.28
N ALA A 376 29.37 15.84 -35.81
CA ALA A 376 28.16 15.60 -36.59
C ALA A 376 28.04 16.58 -37.76
N ASP A 377 28.44 17.85 -37.57
CA ASP A 377 28.50 18.86 -38.63
C ASP A 377 29.54 18.51 -39.72
N ASP A 378 30.60 17.77 -39.37
CA ASP A 378 31.59 17.21 -40.30
C ASP A 378 31.17 15.88 -40.95
N GLY A 379 29.92 15.42 -40.76
CA GLY A 379 29.37 14.20 -41.37
C GLY A 379 29.81 12.89 -40.69
N VAL A 380 30.38 12.97 -39.49
CA VAL A 380 30.85 11.82 -38.70
C VAL A 380 29.79 11.45 -37.66
N ILE A 381 29.14 10.29 -37.82
CA ILE A 381 28.15 9.80 -36.84
C ILE A 381 28.89 9.12 -35.68
N THR A 382 28.84 9.71 -34.48
CA THR A 382 29.34 9.05 -33.27
C THR A 382 28.47 9.27 -32.04
N ARG A 383 27.86 8.18 -31.55
CA ARG A 383 27.44 8.02 -30.15
C ARG A 383 28.58 7.51 -29.25
N ARG A 384 29.77 7.29 -29.79
CA ARG A 384 30.88 6.59 -29.12
C ARG A 384 31.53 7.36 -27.97
N LEU A 385 31.52 8.70 -28.00
CA LEU A 385 32.11 9.50 -26.91
C LEU A 385 31.15 9.52 -25.73
N SER A 386 29.87 9.73 -26.00
CA SER A 386 28.79 9.58 -25.02
C SER A 386 28.74 8.16 -24.44
N GLU A 387 28.84 7.10 -25.26
CA GLU A 387 28.90 5.70 -24.81
C GLU A 387 30.14 5.42 -23.96
N GLY A 388 31.31 5.93 -24.34
CA GLY A 388 32.55 5.76 -23.58
C GLY A 388 32.50 6.46 -22.21
N LEU A 389 31.92 7.66 -22.16
CA LEU A 389 31.73 8.38 -20.90
C LEU A 389 30.72 7.65 -19.99
N LEU A 390 29.62 7.14 -20.55
CA LEU A 390 28.61 6.36 -19.82
C LEU A 390 29.13 4.99 -19.37
N ALA A 391 30.04 4.38 -20.12
CA ALA A 391 30.69 3.11 -19.77
C ALA A 391 31.80 3.27 -18.71
N GLY A 392 32.11 4.51 -18.30
CA GLY A 392 33.13 4.79 -17.30
C GLY A 392 34.56 4.61 -17.82
N ASP A 393 34.83 4.95 -19.08
CA ASP A 393 36.19 4.89 -19.64
C ASP A 393 37.12 5.89 -18.93
N GLU A 394 37.99 5.38 -18.05
CA GLU A 394 38.92 6.16 -17.24
C GLU A 394 39.89 7.00 -18.10
N ASN A 395 40.29 6.52 -19.27
CA ASN A 395 41.20 7.25 -20.15
C ASN A 395 40.49 8.44 -20.79
N LEU A 396 39.25 8.25 -21.24
CA LEU A 396 38.43 9.33 -21.78
C LEU A 396 38.13 10.38 -20.72
N GLN A 397 37.78 9.97 -19.49
CA GLN A 397 37.53 10.89 -18.38
C GLN A 397 38.76 11.73 -18.04
N MET A 398 39.94 11.12 -17.98
CA MET A 398 41.19 11.83 -17.71
C MET A 398 41.54 12.84 -18.83
N GLU A 399 41.34 12.48 -20.10
CA GLU A 399 41.55 13.39 -21.24
C GLU A 399 40.56 14.57 -21.23
N LEU A 400 39.29 14.32 -20.89
CA LEU A 400 38.26 15.37 -20.75
C LEU A 400 38.56 16.30 -19.57
N GLN A 401 39.00 15.75 -18.45
CA GLN A 401 39.37 16.50 -17.25
C GLN A 401 40.59 17.39 -17.52
N LEU A 402 41.62 16.85 -18.20
CA LEU A 402 42.79 17.62 -18.66
C LEU A 402 42.38 18.77 -19.58
N ALA A 403 41.52 18.50 -20.57
CA ALA A 403 41.00 19.51 -21.48
C ALA A 403 40.23 20.63 -20.75
N LEU A 404 39.44 20.30 -19.72
CA LEU A 404 38.73 21.28 -18.89
C LEU A 404 39.68 22.12 -18.01
N THR A 405 40.77 21.53 -17.51
CA THR A 405 41.78 22.25 -16.70
C THR A 405 42.70 23.15 -17.51
N GLU A 406 42.99 22.83 -18.78
CA GLU A 406 44.00 23.57 -19.56
C GLU A 406 43.58 24.99 -19.98
N ARG A 407 42.28 25.36 -19.91
CA ARG A 407 41.71 26.71 -20.22
C ARG A 407 42.42 27.45 -21.37
N SER A 408 42.89 26.73 -22.39
CA SER A 408 43.67 27.34 -23.46
C SER A 408 42.74 27.69 -24.62
N THR A 409 42.89 28.89 -25.17
CA THR A 409 42.15 29.37 -26.36
C THR A 409 42.52 28.62 -27.66
N LYS A 410 43.24 27.49 -27.56
CA LYS A 410 43.79 26.71 -28.67
C LYS A 410 43.53 25.19 -28.56
N PHE A 411 42.53 24.77 -27.78
CA PHE A 411 42.13 23.37 -27.73
C PHE A 411 41.65 22.88 -29.11
N GLN A 412 42.12 21.71 -29.55
CA GLN A 412 41.66 21.07 -30.80
C GLN A 412 41.02 19.72 -30.48
N ALA A 413 39.82 19.45 -30.99
CA ALA A 413 39.07 18.21 -30.76
C ALA A 413 39.87 16.93 -31.05
N ALA A 414 40.82 16.98 -31.98
CA ALA A 414 41.72 15.88 -32.32
C ALA A 414 42.75 15.49 -31.23
N GLN A 415 42.88 16.29 -30.17
CA GLN A 415 43.74 16.02 -29.01
C GLN A 415 43.16 14.95 -28.08
N ILE A 416 41.85 14.68 -28.16
CA ILE A 416 41.21 13.54 -27.50
C ILE A 416 41.44 12.29 -28.35
N THR A 417 42.08 11.28 -27.79
CA THR A 417 42.58 10.09 -28.52
C THR A 417 41.42 9.33 -29.17
N LEU A 418 40.27 9.26 -28.49
CA LEU A 418 39.07 8.60 -29.02
C LEU A 418 38.53 9.33 -30.26
N VAL A 419 38.49 10.67 -30.24
CA VAL A 419 38.10 11.52 -31.38
C VAL A 419 39.07 11.32 -32.55
N GLY A 420 40.38 11.34 -32.28
CA GLY A 420 41.41 11.09 -33.29
C GLY A 420 41.31 9.70 -33.93
N SER A 421 40.89 8.69 -33.16
CA SER A 421 40.70 7.33 -33.66
C SER A 421 39.45 7.18 -34.55
N VAL A 422 38.38 7.90 -34.22
CA VAL A 422 37.14 7.97 -35.00
C VAL A 422 37.38 8.66 -36.33
N LEU A 423 38.06 9.81 -36.32
CA LEU A 423 38.42 10.55 -37.54
C LEU A 423 39.33 9.69 -38.45
N LYS A 424 40.33 9.00 -37.87
CA LYS A 424 41.18 8.05 -38.63
C LYS A 424 40.39 6.89 -39.25
N LYS A 425 39.43 6.30 -38.52
CA LYS A 425 38.59 5.21 -39.04
C LYS A 425 37.61 5.70 -40.10
N HIS A 426 37.07 6.91 -39.98
CA HIS A 426 36.20 7.51 -41.00
C HIS A 426 36.97 7.79 -42.29
N HIS A 427 38.20 8.33 -42.19
CA HIS A 427 39.08 8.52 -43.34
C HIS A 427 39.53 7.19 -43.97
N ALA A 428 39.76 6.13 -43.18
CA ALA A 428 40.09 4.80 -43.70
C ALA A 428 38.89 4.10 -44.38
N SER A 429 37.68 4.24 -43.81
CA SER A 429 36.46 3.60 -44.35
C SER A 429 36.00 4.17 -45.70
N ASN A 430 36.43 5.37 -46.07
CA ASN A 430 36.19 5.94 -47.40
C ASN A 430 37.23 5.48 -48.45
N ALA A 431 38.37 4.90 -48.03
CA ALA A 431 39.40 4.38 -48.93
C ALA A 431 39.19 2.89 -49.31
N ASP A 432 38.54 2.10 -48.45
CA ASP A 432 38.45 0.63 -48.63
C ASP A 432 37.18 0.13 -49.34
N LYS A 433 36.20 1.01 -49.61
CA LYS A 433 34.95 0.64 -50.31
C LYS A 433 35.11 0.37 -51.83
N PHE A 434 36.33 0.39 -52.38
CA PHE A 434 36.57 0.18 -53.82
C PHE A 434 37.46 -1.05 -54.15
N LYS A 435 37.84 -1.88 -53.16
CA LYS A 435 38.80 -2.99 -53.38
C LYS A 435 38.34 -4.41 -53.01
N GLN A 436 37.17 -4.60 -52.40
CA GLN A 436 36.69 -5.93 -51.96
C GLN A 436 35.53 -6.49 -52.81
N GLU A 437 35.64 -6.43 -54.13
CA GLU A 437 34.70 -7.16 -55.01
C GLU A 437 35.38 -8.06 -56.06
N THR A 438 36.70 -8.24 -55.98
CA THR A 438 37.43 -9.11 -56.93
C THR A 438 38.42 -9.98 -56.18
N GLU A 439 37.98 -11.11 -55.62
CA GLU A 439 38.76 -12.35 -55.45
C GLU A 439 37.92 -13.41 -54.73
N LYS A 440 37.02 -14.04 -55.49
CA LYS A 440 36.49 -15.37 -55.17
C LYS A 440 36.88 -16.32 -56.30
N LYS A 441 37.75 -17.29 -55.99
CA LYS A 441 37.62 -18.73 -56.32
C LYS A 441 38.96 -19.46 -56.23
N ALA A 442 39.05 -20.44 -55.33
CA ALA A 442 39.46 -21.82 -55.61
C ALA A 442 39.31 -22.68 -54.34
N ILE A 443 38.10 -23.20 -54.09
CA ILE A 443 37.82 -24.08 -52.95
C ILE A 443 38.22 -25.50 -53.35
N ALA A 444 39.25 -26.04 -52.69
CA ALA A 444 39.60 -27.45 -52.76
C ALA A 444 38.65 -28.25 -51.84
N ALA A 445 38.31 -29.48 -52.22
CA ALA A 445 37.28 -30.32 -51.59
C ALA A 445 37.37 -30.48 -50.05
N GLY A 446 38.51 -30.19 -49.40
CA GLY A 446 38.63 -30.16 -47.94
C GLY A 446 38.00 -28.94 -47.25
N GLU A 447 37.80 -27.82 -47.94
CA GLU A 447 37.09 -26.65 -47.40
C GLU A 447 35.58 -26.87 -47.35
N LEU A 448 35.01 -27.67 -48.25
CA LEU A 448 33.59 -28.04 -48.22
C LEU A 448 33.25 -28.95 -47.03
N GLU A 449 34.13 -29.91 -46.69
CA GLU A 449 33.94 -30.74 -45.48
C GLU A 449 34.07 -29.90 -44.20
N LYS A 450 34.95 -28.90 -44.20
CA LYS A 450 35.08 -27.95 -43.09
C LYS A 450 33.84 -27.05 -42.97
N GLU A 451 33.33 -26.52 -44.08
CA GLU A 451 32.09 -25.75 -44.11
C GLU A 451 30.88 -26.59 -43.70
N GLU A 452 30.81 -27.87 -44.10
CA GLU A 452 29.76 -28.79 -43.68
C GLU A 452 29.83 -29.09 -42.18
N TYR A 453 31.02 -29.27 -41.63
CA TYR A 453 31.23 -29.48 -40.19
C TYR A 453 30.92 -28.24 -39.35
N GLU A 454 31.32 -27.05 -39.80
CA GLU A 454 30.98 -25.78 -39.14
C GLU A 454 29.48 -25.46 -39.24
N LEU A 455 28.85 -25.77 -40.39
CA LEU A 455 27.40 -25.67 -40.56
C LEU A 455 26.67 -26.62 -39.59
N MET A 456 27.17 -27.84 -39.42
CA MET A 456 26.63 -28.81 -38.46
C MET A 456 26.70 -28.28 -37.02
N LYS A 457 27.86 -27.75 -36.57
CA LYS A 457 27.97 -27.12 -35.24
C LYS A 457 26.97 -25.98 -35.08
N ALA A 458 26.86 -25.12 -36.09
CA ALA A 458 25.92 -24.00 -36.06
C ALA A 458 24.46 -24.47 -35.94
N GLN A 459 24.09 -25.55 -36.64
CA GLN A 459 22.76 -26.16 -36.59
C GLN A 459 22.49 -26.84 -35.23
N VAL A 460 23.45 -27.56 -34.65
CA VAL A 460 23.31 -28.12 -33.28
C VAL A 460 23.14 -27.01 -32.24
N LEU A 461 23.94 -25.94 -32.30
CA LEU A 461 23.80 -24.79 -31.41
C LEU A 461 22.50 -24.01 -31.64
N HIS A 462 21.97 -24.01 -32.87
CA HIS A 462 20.65 -23.45 -33.15
C HIS A 462 19.54 -24.26 -32.48
N ASP A 463 19.58 -25.59 -32.60
CA ASP A 463 18.60 -26.49 -31.95
C ASP A 463 18.60 -26.36 -30.42
N ILE A 464 19.78 -26.27 -29.81
CA ILE A 464 19.92 -26.07 -28.36
C ILE A 464 19.34 -24.72 -27.94
N ARG A 465 19.59 -23.66 -28.71
CA ARG A 465 18.99 -22.33 -28.46
C ARG A 465 17.49 -22.34 -28.65
N ALA A 466 16.97 -23.03 -29.66
CA ALA A 466 15.53 -23.16 -29.91
C ALA A 466 14.83 -23.95 -28.79
N TYR A 467 15.44 -25.04 -28.32
CA TYR A 467 14.97 -25.80 -27.16
C TYR A 467 15.01 -24.95 -25.89
N GLY A 468 16.13 -24.28 -25.59
CA GLY A 468 16.25 -23.39 -24.44
C GLY A 468 15.19 -22.29 -24.44
N ALA A 469 14.96 -21.64 -25.59
CA ALA A 469 13.91 -20.64 -25.76
C ALA A 469 12.50 -21.21 -25.57
N TRP A 470 12.25 -22.46 -25.97
CA TRP A 470 10.96 -23.13 -25.73
C TRP A 470 10.73 -23.48 -24.26
N ILE A 471 11.76 -23.95 -23.55
CA ILE A 471 11.69 -24.23 -22.11
C ILE A 471 11.44 -22.93 -21.34
N SER A 472 12.14 -21.84 -21.69
CA SER A 472 11.86 -20.51 -21.13
C SER A 472 10.42 -20.08 -21.40
N LYS A 473 9.92 -20.24 -22.63
CA LYS A 473 8.52 -19.93 -22.97
C LYS A 473 7.50 -20.79 -22.21
N LEU A 474 7.82 -22.04 -21.88
CA LEU A 474 6.94 -22.89 -21.06
C LEU A 474 6.90 -22.40 -19.60
N ALA A 475 8.04 -22.02 -19.02
CA ALA A 475 8.10 -21.43 -17.68
C ALA A 475 7.39 -20.06 -17.64
N ASP A 476 7.55 -19.26 -18.68
CA ASP A 476 6.82 -17.99 -18.86
C ASP A 476 5.31 -18.24 -18.99
N ASN A 477 4.90 -19.31 -19.68
CA ASN A 477 3.49 -19.69 -19.81
C ASN A 477 2.89 -20.16 -18.48
N GLU A 478 3.60 -20.98 -17.69
CA GLU A 478 3.15 -21.39 -16.35
C GLU A 478 3.03 -20.18 -15.40
N SER A 479 4.01 -19.27 -15.43
CA SER A 479 3.95 -18.01 -14.68
C SER A 479 2.80 -17.12 -15.15
N SER A 480 2.60 -17.02 -16.47
CA SER A 480 1.49 -16.27 -17.07
C SER A 480 0.12 -16.84 -16.68
N LEU A 481 -0.05 -18.17 -16.72
CA LEU A 481 -1.27 -18.85 -16.27
C LEU A 481 -1.52 -18.63 -14.78
N TYR A 482 -0.49 -18.71 -13.95
CA TYR A 482 -0.59 -18.40 -12.51
C TYR A 482 -1.03 -16.95 -12.28
N HIS A 483 -0.40 -15.98 -12.96
CA HIS A 483 -0.76 -14.57 -12.85
C HIS A 483 -2.15 -14.28 -13.43
N ALA A 484 -2.57 -14.96 -14.49
CA ALA A 484 -3.90 -14.86 -15.07
C ALA A 484 -4.97 -15.40 -14.10
N ASP A 485 -4.75 -16.56 -13.50
CA ASP A 485 -5.65 -17.11 -12.46
C ASP A 485 -5.68 -16.20 -11.22
N LEU A 486 -4.54 -15.69 -10.77
CA LEU A 486 -4.47 -14.75 -9.64
C LEU A 486 -5.22 -13.45 -9.95
N THR A 487 -5.04 -12.89 -11.15
CA THR A 487 -5.75 -11.68 -11.62
C THR A 487 -7.25 -11.96 -11.70
N HIS A 488 -7.65 -13.13 -12.21
CA HIS A 488 -9.05 -13.52 -12.31
C HIS A 488 -9.70 -13.64 -10.92
N ARG A 489 -9.04 -14.30 -9.97
CA ARG A 489 -9.51 -14.40 -8.58
C ARG A 489 -9.59 -13.02 -7.93
N THR A 490 -8.60 -12.16 -8.15
CA THR A 490 -8.56 -10.79 -7.65
C THR A 490 -9.72 -9.94 -8.19
N ALA A 491 -10.02 -10.06 -9.49
CA ALA A 491 -11.17 -9.39 -10.10
C ALA A 491 -12.48 -9.87 -9.47
N ARG A 492 -12.62 -11.19 -9.26
CA ARG A 492 -13.79 -11.79 -8.61
C ARG A 492 -13.97 -11.32 -7.16
N GLN A 493 -12.88 -11.23 -6.39
CA GLN A 493 -12.91 -10.71 -5.03
C GLN A 493 -13.22 -9.22 -4.97
N THR A 494 -12.61 -8.43 -5.85
CA THR A 494 -12.84 -6.98 -5.95
C THR A 494 -14.30 -6.70 -6.24
N GLU A 495 -14.91 -7.44 -7.18
CA GLU A 495 -16.33 -7.28 -7.50
C GLU A 495 -17.24 -7.72 -6.34
N ALA A 496 -16.94 -8.85 -5.69
CA ALA A 496 -17.69 -9.28 -4.50
C ALA A 496 -17.61 -8.25 -3.36
N MET A 497 -16.43 -7.66 -3.13
CA MET A 497 -16.22 -6.62 -2.14
C MET A 497 -16.94 -5.31 -2.51
N ARG A 498 -16.92 -4.92 -3.79
CA ARG A 498 -17.64 -3.74 -4.30
C ARG A 498 -19.15 -3.88 -4.03
N GLN A 499 -19.72 -5.04 -4.31
CA GLN A 499 -21.14 -5.31 -4.05
C GLN A 499 -21.46 -5.38 -2.56
N ALA A 500 -20.56 -5.92 -1.73
CA ALA A 500 -20.71 -5.90 -0.28
C ALA A 500 -20.75 -4.46 0.27
N LYS A 501 -19.85 -3.59 -0.20
CA LYS A 501 -19.83 -2.15 0.15
C LYS A 501 -21.09 -1.41 -0.32
N ALA A 502 -21.58 -1.74 -1.52
CA ALA A 502 -22.81 -1.18 -2.06
C ALA A 502 -24.02 -1.38 -1.13
N MET A 503 -24.08 -2.49 -0.37
CA MET A 503 -25.16 -2.75 0.58
C MET A 503 -25.22 -1.74 1.74
N PHE A 504 -24.12 -1.08 2.09
CA PHE A 504 -24.09 -0.06 3.15
C PHE A 504 -23.95 1.37 2.59
N ASN A 505 -23.83 1.51 1.26
CA ASN A 505 -23.84 2.80 0.60
C ASN A 505 -25.27 3.31 0.40
N GLU A 506 -25.63 4.40 1.09
CA GLU A 506 -26.94 5.04 0.98
C GLU A 506 -27.32 5.54 -0.43
N GLN A 507 -26.37 5.66 -1.36
CA GLN A 507 -26.67 6.11 -2.73
C GLN A 507 -26.87 4.95 -3.70
N ASP A 508 -26.53 3.73 -3.30
CA ASP A 508 -26.61 2.56 -4.15
C ASP A 508 -28.03 1.95 -4.16
N VAL A 509 -28.37 1.31 -5.27
CA VAL A 509 -29.63 0.57 -5.46
C VAL A 509 -29.66 -0.73 -4.66
N ALA A 510 -28.51 -1.33 -4.36
CA ALA A 510 -28.37 -2.51 -3.52
C ALA A 510 -28.39 -2.20 -2.01
N TRP A 511 -28.65 -0.94 -1.64
CA TRP A 511 -28.62 -0.50 -0.26
C TRP A 511 -29.55 -1.32 0.64
N PHE A 512 -28.94 -1.90 1.67
CA PHE A 512 -29.56 -2.73 2.70
C PHE A 512 -29.66 -1.99 4.04
N GLY A 513 -28.62 -1.26 4.43
CA GLY A 513 -28.58 -0.67 5.77
C GLY A 513 -27.48 0.36 5.97
N CYS A 514 -27.32 0.81 7.21
CA CYS A 514 -26.22 1.70 7.59
C CYS A 514 -25.77 1.48 9.03
N LEU A 515 -24.51 1.81 9.29
CA LEU A 515 -23.91 1.81 10.62
C LEU A 515 -23.64 3.26 11.04
N CYS A 516 -23.82 3.58 12.31
CA CYS A 516 -23.69 4.95 12.82
C CYS A 516 -23.21 4.97 14.28
N SER A 517 -22.54 6.04 14.68
CA SER A 517 -22.13 6.33 16.07
C SER A 517 -22.72 7.63 16.62
N PRO A 518 -24.05 7.76 16.73
CA PRO A 518 -24.67 8.93 17.32
C PRO A 518 -24.49 8.95 18.85
N ASN A 519 -23.97 10.06 19.36
CA ASN A 519 -23.73 10.26 20.80
C ASN A 519 -25.00 10.63 21.60
N SER A 520 -26.19 10.59 21.00
CA SER A 520 -27.42 11.03 21.67
C SER A 520 -28.68 10.37 21.11
N ALA A 521 -29.71 10.26 21.95
CA ALA A 521 -31.02 9.72 21.54
C ALA A 521 -31.65 10.49 20.37
N SER A 522 -31.49 11.81 20.33
CA SER A 522 -31.99 12.63 19.22
C SER A 522 -31.24 12.34 17.92
N GLY A 523 -29.92 12.14 17.98
CA GLY A 523 -29.11 11.73 16.83
C GLY A 523 -29.56 10.37 16.28
N CYS A 524 -29.78 9.38 17.16
CA CYS A 524 -30.32 8.08 16.77
C CYS A 524 -31.68 8.22 16.07
N MET A 525 -32.62 8.97 16.66
CA MET A 525 -33.97 9.14 16.10
C MET A 525 -33.96 9.87 14.76
N GLN A 526 -33.12 10.89 14.59
CA GLN A 526 -32.94 11.58 13.31
C GLN A 526 -32.47 10.61 12.23
N ARG A 527 -31.51 9.73 12.58
CA ARG A 527 -31.00 8.73 11.66
C ARG A 527 -32.06 7.71 11.26
N ILE A 528 -32.80 7.18 12.23
CA ILE A 528 -33.91 6.23 11.99
C ILE A 528 -34.96 6.88 11.08
N THR A 529 -35.35 8.12 11.37
CA THR A 529 -36.34 8.87 10.57
C THR A 529 -35.88 9.05 9.13
N LYS A 530 -34.59 9.36 8.91
CA LYS A 530 -34.01 9.46 7.55
C LYS A 530 -34.12 8.12 6.81
N VAL A 531 -33.80 7.03 7.47
CA VAL A 531 -33.85 5.67 6.92
C VAL A 531 -35.28 5.26 6.58
N LEU A 532 -36.25 5.53 7.47
CA LEU A 532 -37.68 5.30 7.21
C LEU A 532 -38.17 6.11 6.01
N GLY A 533 -37.74 7.37 5.88
CA GLY A 533 -38.05 8.22 4.72
C GLY A 533 -37.52 7.63 3.41
N LYS A 534 -36.30 7.11 3.42
CA LYS A 534 -35.72 6.43 2.26
C LYS A 534 -36.46 5.14 1.91
N MET A 535 -36.76 4.29 2.89
CA MET A 535 -37.52 3.06 2.68
C MET A 535 -38.93 3.35 2.14
N SER A 536 -39.59 4.37 2.68
CA SER A 536 -40.90 4.84 2.21
C SER A 536 -40.86 5.23 0.73
N ALA A 537 -39.82 5.96 0.31
CA ALA A 537 -39.62 6.32 -1.09
C ALA A 537 -39.30 5.09 -1.98
N LEU A 538 -38.43 4.19 -1.51
CA LEU A 538 -37.99 3.01 -2.26
C LEU A 538 -39.13 2.03 -2.55
N TYR A 539 -39.96 1.73 -1.54
CA TYR A 539 -41.05 0.76 -1.66
C TYR A 539 -42.41 1.37 -1.96
N LYS A 540 -42.50 2.71 -2.00
CA LYS A 540 -43.75 3.47 -2.20
C LYS A 540 -44.81 3.11 -1.16
N VAL A 541 -44.39 3.06 0.11
CA VAL A 541 -45.24 2.78 1.28
C VAL A 541 -45.21 3.96 2.25
N SER A 542 -46.26 4.17 3.05
CA SER A 542 -46.20 5.16 4.13
C SER A 542 -45.14 4.76 5.16
N GLN A 543 -44.48 5.73 5.79
CA GLN A 543 -43.56 5.42 6.91
C GLN A 543 -44.27 4.64 8.02
N ARG A 544 -45.53 4.98 8.31
CA ARG A 544 -46.37 4.28 9.30
C ARG A 544 -46.66 2.82 8.95
N ASP A 545 -46.49 2.46 7.67
CA ASP A 545 -46.73 1.11 7.22
C ASP A 545 -45.51 0.18 7.37
N ILE A 546 -44.34 0.75 7.69
CA ILE A 546 -43.09 0.00 7.87
C ILE A 546 -43.07 -0.62 9.27
N TYR A 547 -42.74 -1.91 9.34
CA TYR A 547 -42.54 -2.62 10.61
C TYR A 547 -41.17 -2.27 11.19
N ILE A 548 -41.09 -2.05 12.50
CA ILE A 548 -39.84 -1.69 13.18
C ILE A 548 -39.57 -2.70 14.29
N VAL A 549 -38.35 -3.23 14.33
CA VAL A 549 -37.90 -4.15 15.37
C VAL A 549 -36.63 -3.57 16.01
N PRO A 550 -36.77 -2.77 17.09
CA PRO A 550 -35.62 -2.33 17.85
C PRO A 550 -35.09 -3.46 18.73
N ILE A 551 -33.77 -3.69 18.68
CA ILE A 551 -33.06 -4.70 19.45
C ILE A 551 -32.14 -3.99 20.44
N LEU A 552 -32.23 -4.41 21.70
CA LEU A 552 -31.44 -3.88 22.80
C LEU A 552 -30.71 -5.02 23.52
N ASN A 553 -29.41 -5.14 23.28
CA ASN A 553 -28.58 -6.15 23.91
C ASN A 553 -27.90 -5.63 25.19
N TRP A 554 -28.48 -5.87 26.36
CA TRP A 554 -27.83 -5.55 27.64
C TRP A 554 -27.39 -6.81 28.39
N THR A 555 -27.00 -7.87 27.69
CA THR A 555 -26.46 -9.08 28.34
C THR A 555 -25.20 -8.79 29.17
N SER A 556 -24.42 -7.76 28.81
CA SER A 556 -23.26 -7.29 29.57
C SER A 556 -23.29 -5.78 29.77
N PRO A 557 -24.14 -5.26 30.68
CA PRO A 557 -24.34 -3.82 30.86
C PRO A 557 -23.06 -3.07 31.26
N SER A 558 -22.09 -3.77 31.87
CA SER A 558 -20.80 -3.21 32.27
C SER A 558 -19.95 -2.68 31.10
N MET A 559 -20.30 -3.04 29.86
CA MET A 559 -19.62 -2.53 28.67
C MET A 559 -20.23 -1.25 28.12
N ILE A 560 -21.40 -0.85 28.62
CA ILE A 560 -22.18 0.28 28.09
C ILE A 560 -22.20 1.38 29.13
N SER A 561 -21.82 2.60 28.75
CA SER A 561 -21.89 3.75 29.66
C SER A 561 -23.33 4.00 30.12
N SER A 562 -23.50 4.56 31.33
CA SER A 562 -24.83 4.87 31.87
C SER A 562 -25.56 5.96 31.06
N GLU A 563 -24.83 6.79 30.32
CA GLU A 563 -25.37 7.76 29.38
C GLU A 563 -25.90 7.05 28.12
N HIS A 564 -25.12 6.14 27.53
CA HIS A 564 -25.56 5.36 26.37
C HIS A 564 -26.76 4.46 26.71
N GLN A 565 -26.78 3.81 27.88
CA GLN A 565 -27.96 3.04 28.31
C GLN A 565 -29.23 3.90 28.39
N ARG A 566 -29.12 5.13 28.91
CA ARG A 566 -30.24 6.09 28.96
C ARG A 566 -30.69 6.51 27.56
N ALA A 567 -29.75 6.79 26.67
CA ALA A 567 -30.06 7.14 25.29
C ALA A 567 -30.76 5.97 24.56
N GLN A 568 -30.26 4.75 24.71
CA GLN A 568 -30.83 3.53 24.13
C GLN A 568 -32.26 3.27 24.63
N ALA A 569 -32.49 3.40 25.95
CA ALA A 569 -33.83 3.25 26.53
C ALA A 569 -34.80 4.32 26.00
N ALA A 570 -34.35 5.58 25.89
CA ALA A 570 -35.15 6.67 25.36
C ALA A 570 -35.51 6.46 23.88
N VAL A 571 -34.58 5.98 23.05
CA VAL A 571 -34.83 5.66 21.64
C VAL A 571 -35.81 4.50 21.53
N LEU A 572 -35.60 3.42 22.28
CA LEU A 572 -36.52 2.28 22.31
C LEU A 572 -37.94 2.72 22.69
N GLY A 573 -38.08 3.50 23.76
CA GLY A 573 -39.34 4.08 24.22
C GLY A 573 -40.01 4.97 23.16
N ALA A 574 -39.24 5.82 22.50
CA ALA A 574 -39.74 6.68 21.43
C ALA A 574 -40.23 5.89 20.21
N LEU A 575 -39.58 4.78 19.87
CA LEU A 575 -39.98 3.92 18.75
C LEU A 575 -41.26 3.13 19.05
N VAL A 576 -41.37 2.52 20.23
CA VAL A 576 -42.54 1.68 20.56
C VAL A 576 -43.79 2.53 20.82
N ASN A 577 -43.64 3.73 21.39
CA ASN A 577 -44.75 4.64 21.69
C ASN A 577 -45.04 5.68 20.57
N GLY A 578 -44.21 5.74 19.53
CA GLY A 578 -44.30 6.75 18.48
C GLY A 578 -45.41 6.51 17.44
N ASP A 579 -45.32 7.22 16.32
CA ASP A 579 -46.27 7.16 15.19
C ASP A 579 -46.42 5.76 14.55
N HIS A 580 -45.50 4.84 14.87
CA HIS A 580 -45.48 3.45 14.41
C HIS A 580 -46.08 2.47 15.43
N ALA A 581 -46.67 2.97 16.51
CA ALA A 581 -47.32 2.16 17.54
C ALA A 581 -48.35 1.20 16.89
N GLY A 582 -48.20 -0.09 17.16
CA GLY A 582 -48.90 -1.18 16.45
C GLY A 582 -48.01 -2.01 15.53
N ARG A 583 -47.06 -1.39 14.82
CA ARG A 583 -46.10 -2.07 13.91
C ARG A 583 -44.66 -1.99 14.41
N CYS A 584 -44.45 -1.58 15.66
CA CYS A 584 -43.17 -1.61 16.34
C CYS A 584 -43.20 -2.65 17.47
N LEU A 585 -42.22 -3.56 17.50
CA LEU A 585 -42.08 -4.56 18.56
C LEU A 585 -40.62 -4.63 19.00
N GLY A 586 -40.34 -4.21 20.23
CA GLY A 586 -38.97 -4.19 20.73
C GLY A 586 -38.53 -5.53 21.30
N VAL A 587 -37.23 -5.80 21.24
CA VAL A 587 -36.57 -6.97 21.81
C VAL A 587 -35.50 -6.50 22.77
N TYR A 588 -35.60 -6.93 24.03
CA TYR A 588 -34.63 -6.63 25.08
C TYR A 588 -33.97 -7.91 25.57
N LEU A 589 -32.65 -7.98 25.53
CA LEU A 589 -31.88 -9.09 26.09
C LEU A 589 -31.40 -8.73 27.49
N CYS A 590 -31.81 -9.53 28.47
CA CYS A 590 -31.59 -9.23 29.88
C CYS A 590 -30.11 -9.40 30.28
N PRO A 591 -29.65 -8.65 31.30
CA PRO A 591 -28.33 -8.83 31.90
C PRO A 591 -28.05 -10.29 32.25
N ALA A 592 -26.90 -10.77 31.80
CA ALA A 592 -26.41 -12.12 32.07
C ALA A 592 -25.00 -12.10 32.68
N HIS A 593 -24.32 -10.95 32.66
CA HIS A 593 -22.99 -10.76 33.20
C HIS A 593 -22.87 -9.55 34.13
N CYS A 594 -22.09 -9.71 35.19
CA CYS A 594 -21.62 -8.63 36.05
C CYS A 594 -20.28 -9.03 36.68
N TYR A 595 -19.34 -8.09 36.78
CA TYR A 595 -18.06 -8.31 37.47
C TYR A 595 -18.25 -8.54 38.98
N THR A 596 -19.23 -7.88 39.58
CA THR A 596 -19.50 -7.99 41.01
C THR A 596 -20.39 -9.20 41.27
N ARG A 597 -19.83 -10.21 41.94
CA ARG A 597 -20.57 -11.41 42.33
C ARG A 597 -21.82 -11.03 43.15
N GLY A 598 -22.96 -11.59 42.77
CA GLY A 598 -24.24 -11.33 43.42
C GLY A 598 -24.91 -10.00 43.06
N ALA A 599 -24.36 -9.21 42.12
CA ALA A 599 -24.96 -7.94 41.71
C ALA A 599 -25.82 -8.03 40.43
N LEU A 600 -25.95 -9.21 39.80
CA LEU A 600 -26.71 -9.38 38.56
C LEU A 600 -28.18 -8.94 38.71
N TYR A 601 -28.84 -9.33 39.81
CA TYR A 601 -30.22 -8.92 40.09
C TYR A 601 -30.38 -7.39 40.21
N LYS A 602 -29.33 -6.69 40.69
CA LYS A 602 -29.35 -5.22 40.76
C LYS A 602 -29.27 -4.62 39.37
N GLN A 603 -28.42 -5.17 38.51
CA GLN A 603 -28.31 -4.74 37.12
C GLN A 603 -29.62 -4.95 36.37
N GLU A 604 -30.25 -6.12 36.51
CA GLU A 604 -31.58 -6.39 35.94
C GLU A 604 -32.62 -5.39 36.44
N LYS A 605 -32.69 -5.16 37.75
CA LYS A 605 -33.62 -4.18 38.33
C LYS A 605 -33.39 -2.77 37.77
N THR A 606 -32.14 -2.31 37.74
CA THR A 606 -31.79 -0.98 37.21
C THR A 606 -32.13 -0.84 35.73
N SER A 607 -31.84 -1.86 34.92
CA SER A 607 -32.22 -1.88 33.50
C SER A 607 -33.74 -1.81 33.30
N MET A 608 -34.51 -2.58 34.09
CA MET A 608 -35.97 -2.58 34.03
C MET A 608 -36.56 -1.22 34.46
N GLU A 609 -36.04 -0.61 35.52
CA GLU A 609 -36.43 0.75 35.93
C GLU A 609 -36.16 1.78 34.83
N LEU A 610 -35.04 1.64 34.10
CA LEU A 610 -34.69 2.55 33.02
C LEU A 610 -35.63 2.43 31.81
N LEU A 611 -36.03 1.20 31.47
CA LEU A 611 -37.02 0.95 30.42
C LEU A 611 -38.42 1.42 30.82
N ALA A 612 -38.85 1.15 32.05
CA ALA A 612 -40.13 1.63 32.57
C ALA A 612 -40.21 3.16 32.58
N ASN A 613 -39.14 3.84 33.00
CA ASN A 613 -39.03 5.30 32.93
C ASN A 613 -39.12 5.85 31.49
N SER A 614 -38.78 5.02 30.50
CA SER A 614 -38.91 5.32 29.08
C SER A 614 -40.25 4.87 28.49
N GLN A 615 -41.27 4.65 29.34
CA GLN A 615 -42.63 4.24 28.95
C GLN A 615 -42.68 2.94 28.15
N CYS A 616 -41.81 1.99 28.47
CA CYS A 616 -41.80 0.66 27.86
C CYS A 616 -42.50 -0.35 28.77
N ASP A 617 -43.45 -1.11 28.25
CA ASP A 617 -43.94 -2.33 28.88
C ASP A 617 -43.04 -3.50 28.49
N VAL A 618 -42.59 -4.27 29.47
CA VAL A 618 -41.59 -5.33 29.35
C VAL A 618 -42.04 -6.62 30.04
N ASP A 619 -43.34 -6.78 30.28
CA ASP A 619 -43.89 -7.91 31.04
C ASP A 619 -43.80 -9.26 30.30
N CYS A 620 -43.80 -9.23 28.97
CA CYS A 620 -43.68 -10.43 28.15
C CYS A 620 -42.23 -10.92 28.09
N THR A 621 -41.99 -12.18 28.46
CA THR A 621 -40.65 -12.80 28.47
C THR A 621 -40.50 -13.85 27.38
N PHE A 622 -39.26 -14.04 26.91
CA PHE A 622 -38.89 -15.15 26.06
C PHE A 622 -37.54 -15.76 26.48
N CYS A 623 -37.32 -16.99 26.04
CA CYS A 623 -36.10 -17.76 26.27
C CYS A 623 -35.49 -18.16 24.93
N LEU A 624 -34.19 -17.90 24.78
CA LEU A 624 -33.37 -18.39 23.69
C LEU A 624 -32.48 -19.54 24.20
N PRO A 625 -32.80 -20.80 23.87
CA PRO A 625 -31.92 -21.92 24.17
C PRO A 625 -30.68 -21.88 23.27
N LEU A 626 -29.53 -22.16 23.86
CA LEU A 626 -28.26 -22.33 23.17
C LEU A 626 -27.82 -23.79 23.28
N GLY A 627 -27.21 -24.33 22.21
CA GLY A 627 -26.75 -25.71 22.17
C GLY A 627 -25.64 -26.04 23.16
N ASP A 628 -25.09 -27.26 23.07
CA ASP A 628 -24.11 -27.75 24.05
C ASP A 628 -22.81 -26.93 24.12
N ARG A 629 -22.20 -26.92 25.31
CA ARG A 629 -20.90 -26.26 25.53
C ARG A 629 -19.80 -27.03 24.80
N ALA A 630 -19.09 -26.34 23.91
CA ALA A 630 -17.88 -26.88 23.28
C ALA A 630 -16.66 -26.93 24.24
N ASP A 631 -16.68 -26.15 25.32
CA ASP A 631 -15.62 -26.09 26.34
C ASP A 631 -16.25 -26.14 27.74
N GLU A 632 -15.89 -27.13 28.55
CA GLU A 632 -16.41 -27.30 29.92
C GLU A 632 -16.06 -26.09 30.83
N ARG A 633 -15.01 -25.34 30.48
CA ARG A 633 -14.59 -24.14 31.22
C ARG A 633 -15.44 -22.92 30.87
N ASP A 634 -16.26 -22.98 29.83
CA ASP A 634 -17.20 -21.91 29.50
C ASP A 634 -18.33 -21.87 30.52
N GLN A 635 -18.36 -20.81 31.33
CA GLN A 635 -19.34 -20.64 32.40
C GLN A 635 -20.62 -19.96 31.91
N ARG A 636 -20.73 -19.61 30.62
CA ARG A 636 -21.94 -18.96 30.08
C ARG A 636 -23.16 -19.86 30.22
N CYS A 637 -24.33 -19.27 30.53
CA CYS A 637 -25.56 -20.03 30.59
C CYS A 637 -25.97 -20.52 29.19
N LEU A 638 -26.64 -21.67 29.12
CA LEU A 638 -27.16 -22.24 27.86
C LEU A 638 -28.56 -21.73 27.52
N VAL A 639 -29.09 -20.78 28.30
CA VAL A 639 -30.36 -20.12 28.02
C VAL A 639 -30.15 -18.63 28.21
N ARG A 640 -30.50 -17.84 27.19
CA ARG A 640 -30.54 -16.38 27.28
C ARG A 640 -31.98 -15.93 27.50
N HIS A 641 -32.17 -15.13 28.53
CA HIS A 641 -33.46 -14.53 28.84
C HIS A 641 -33.59 -13.19 28.11
N GLY A 642 -34.76 -12.96 27.54
CA GLY A 642 -35.12 -11.69 26.97
C GLY A 642 -36.57 -11.34 27.27
N ARG A 643 -36.95 -10.12 26.91
CA ARG A 643 -38.30 -9.60 27.01
C ARG A 643 -38.70 -8.95 25.71
N VAL A 644 -39.99 -9.05 25.42
CA VAL A 644 -40.60 -8.29 24.33
C VAL A 644 -41.09 -6.97 24.89
N VAL A 645 -40.86 -5.89 24.14
CA VAL A 645 -41.10 -4.52 24.58
C VAL A 645 -42.29 -3.93 23.82
N PHE A 646 -43.30 -3.52 24.58
CA PHE A 646 -44.56 -2.95 24.12
C PHE A 646 -44.69 -1.47 24.48
N PRO A 647 -45.57 -0.71 23.80
CA PRO A 647 -45.96 0.62 24.26
C PRO A 647 -46.72 0.55 25.58
N LEU A 648 -46.37 1.43 26.52
CA LEU A 648 -47.09 1.59 27.80
C LEU A 648 -48.21 2.64 27.72
N LEU A 649 -48.14 3.56 26.75
CA LEU A 649 -49.09 4.69 26.62
C LEU A 649 -50.45 4.26 26.06
N GLY A 650 -51.40 3.99 26.97
CA GLY A 650 -52.83 3.79 26.67
C GLY A 650 -53.19 2.37 26.19
N ASP A 651 -54.43 1.94 26.44
CA ASP A 651 -54.89 0.58 26.11
C ASP A 651 -54.89 0.29 24.60
N HIS A 652 -55.08 1.31 23.77
CA HIS A 652 -55.27 1.16 22.32
C HIS A 652 -53.96 0.84 21.56
N PRO A 653 -52.81 1.52 21.79
CA PRO A 653 -51.51 1.15 21.18
C PRO A 653 -50.99 -0.23 21.59
N HIS A 654 -51.22 -0.63 22.84
CA HIS A 654 -50.84 -1.95 23.31
C HIS A 654 -51.69 -3.04 22.62
N ALA A 655 -53.01 -2.86 22.58
CA ALA A 655 -53.91 -3.79 21.91
C ALA A 655 -53.65 -3.91 20.39
N SER A 656 -53.33 -2.79 19.72
CA SER A 656 -52.99 -2.82 18.28
C SER A 656 -51.69 -3.57 18.02
N THR A 657 -50.66 -3.36 18.84
CA THR A 657 -49.39 -4.09 18.73
C THR A 657 -49.61 -5.58 18.97
N LEU A 658 -50.35 -5.95 20.02
CA LEU A 658 -50.65 -7.36 20.27
C LEU A 658 -51.42 -8.00 19.12
N ALA A 659 -52.43 -7.32 18.56
CA ALA A 659 -53.18 -7.82 17.41
C ALA A 659 -52.30 -8.04 16.18
N GLU A 660 -51.31 -7.16 15.98
CA GLU A 660 -50.40 -7.21 14.85
C GLU A 660 -49.33 -8.29 15.01
N TRP A 661 -48.84 -8.54 16.22
CA TRP A 661 -47.72 -9.45 16.46
C TRP A 661 -48.12 -10.79 17.08
N LYS A 662 -49.41 -11.05 17.35
CA LYS A 662 -49.91 -12.26 18.04
C LYS A 662 -49.42 -13.60 17.47
N ASN A 663 -49.16 -13.68 16.16
CA ASN A 663 -48.73 -14.91 15.50
C ASN A 663 -47.20 -15.10 15.56
N SER A 664 -46.47 -14.09 16.02
CA SER A 664 -45.03 -14.12 16.17
C SER A 664 -44.64 -15.19 17.21
N PRO A 665 -43.76 -16.16 16.88
CA PRO A 665 -43.31 -17.19 17.81
C PRO A 665 -42.74 -16.66 19.13
N ILE A 666 -42.06 -15.50 19.10
CA ILE A 666 -41.50 -14.88 20.30
C ILE A 666 -42.57 -14.51 21.33
N LEU A 667 -43.78 -14.16 20.87
CA LEU A 667 -44.92 -13.83 21.71
C LEU A 667 -45.79 -15.04 22.03
N SER A 668 -46.12 -15.84 21.01
CA SER A 668 -47.07 -16.96 21.15
C SER A 668 -46.49 -18.16 21.90
N LYS A 669 -45.18 -18.41 21.78
CA LYS A 669 -44.51 -19.56 22.41
C LYS A 669 -43.60 -19.15 23.57
N GLY A 670 -42.97 -17.98 23.49
CA GLY A 670 -41.94 -17.54 24.45
C GLY A 670 -40.67 -18.39 24.48
N LEU A 671 -40.61 -19.51 23.74
CA LEU A 671 -39.42 -20.34 23.58
C LEU A 671 -38.98 -20.31 22.12
N LEU A 672 -37.80 -19.77 21.87
CA LEU A 672 -37.22 -19.66 20.53
C LEU A 672 -36.52 -20.94 20.10
N GLN A 673 -36.16 -21.01 18.81
CA GLN A 673 -35.38 -22.11 18.27
C GLN A 673 -33.99 -22.15 18.90
N GLU A 674 -33.48 -23.35 19.18
CA GLU A 674 -32.11 -23.54 19.66
C GLU A 674 -31.10 -22.94 18.69
N ALA A 675 -30.11 -22.22 19.24
CA ALA A 675 -29.05 -21.58 18.49
C ALA A 675 -27.66 -22.06 18.93
N ASP A 676 -26.68 -21.92 18.04
CA ASP A 676 -25.31 -22.34 18.34
C ASP A 676 -24.64 -21.43 19.39
N VAL A 677 -23.86 -22.03 20.28
CA VAL A 677 -22.99 -21.29 21.22
C VAL A 677 -21.75 -20.80 20.48
N VAL A 678 -21.48 -19.49 20.55
CA VAL A 678 -20.22 -18.91 20.04
C VAL A 678 -19.03 -19.58 20.71
N THR A 679 -18.11 -20.16 19.95
CA THR A 679 -16.94 -20.83 20.52
C THR A 679 -15.78 -19.88 20.77
N SER A 680 -14.81 -20.29 21.60
CA SER A 680 -13.60 -19.49 21.88
C SER A 680 -12.82 -19.06 20.62
N LYS A 681 -12.95 -19.79 19.51
CA LYS A 681 -12.28 -19.49 18.24
C LYS A 681 -13.03 -18.48 17.37
N THR A 682 -14.32 -18.27 17.64
CA THR A 682 -15.22 -17.46 16.81
C THR A 682 -15.60 -16.14 17.48
N PHE A 683 -15.13 -15.87 18.71
CA PHE A 683 -15.30 -14.55 19.29
C PHE A 683 -14.54 -13.51 18.48
N LYS A 684 -15.22 -12.39 18.28
CA LYS A 684 -14.70 -11.23 17.59
C LYS A 684 -14.03 -10.31 18.61
N VAL A 685 -13.03 -9.58 18.15
CA VAL A 685 -12.43 -8.49 18.91
C VAL A 685 -12.48 -7.28 18.00
N ILE A 686 -13.04 -6.18 18.50
CA ILE A 686 -13.02 -4.91 17.80
C ILE A 686 -11.57 -4.42 17.81
N GLU A 687 -11.03 -4.15 16.63
CA GLU A 687 -9.65 -3.70 16.47
C GLU A 687 -9.62 -2.39 15.68
N ASP A 688 -8.67 -1.51 15.98
CA ASP A 688 -8.40 -0.30 15.17
C ASP A 688 -8.01 -0.70 13.74
N THR A 689 -8.77 -0.25 12.73
CA THR A 689 -8.60 -0.63 11.32
C THR A 689 -7.61 0.24 10.55
N SER A 690 -6.96 1.20 11.20
CA SER A 690 -5.98 2.08 10.54
C SER A 690 -4.73 1.30 10.09
N GLU A 691 -4.11 1.74 8.99
CA GLU A 691 -2.91 1.10 8.43
C GLU A 691 -1.71 1.09 9.40
N ASN A 692 -1.68 2.08 10.30
CA ASN A 692 -0.65 2.25 11.33
C ASN A 692 -1.04 1.60 12.67
N ALA A 693 -2.21 0.96 12.75
CA ALA A 693 -2.70 0.33 13.95
C ALA A 693 -1.71 -0.74 14.41
N LEU A 694 -1.30 -0.64 15.67
CA LEU A 694 -0.44 -1.62 16.30
C LEU A 694 -1.24 -2.90 16.59
N PRO A 695 -0.59 -4.07 16.70
CA PRO A 695 -1.29 -5.29 17.03
C PRO A 695 -2.00 -5.16 18.38
N GLY A 696 -3.31 -5.44 18.42
CA GLY A 696 -4.15 -5.25 19.60
C GLY A 696 -3.92 -6.26 20.73
N SER A 697 -3.05 -7.26 20.55
CA SER A 697 -2.69 -8.23 21.60
C SER A 697 -1.34 -8.88 21.36
N THR A 698 -0.61 -9.11 22.45
CA THR A 698 0.64 -9.90 22.50
C THR A 698 0.43 -11.34 22.97
N SER A 699 -0.84 -11.75 23.16
CA SER A 699 -1.18 -13.08 23.65
C SER A 699 -1.28 -14.10 22.52
N LEU A 700 -0.63 -15.26 22.69
CA LEU A 700 -0.82 -16.43 21.81
C LEU A 700 -2.19 -17.08 21.97
N THR A 701 -2.78 -16.94 23.16
CA THR A 701 -4.13 -17.42 23.44
C THR A 701 -5.07 -16.23 23.30
N HIS A 702 -5.99 -16.28 22.34
CA HIS A 702 -7.06 -15.29 22.22
C HIS A 702 -7.92 -15.33 23.50
N THR A 703 -7.59 -14.50 24.49
CA THR A 703 -8.39 -14.37 25.70
C THR A 703 -9.27 -13.14 25.55
N VAL A 704 -10.45 -13.37 24.98
CA VAL A 704 -11.54 -12.38 25.02
C VAL A 704 -11.98 -12.21 26.47
N ASN A 705 -12.14 -10.96 26.91
CA ASN A 705 -12.55 -10.67 28.28
C ASN A 705 -13.93 -11.29 28.58
N ALA A 706 -14.27 -11.52 29.85
CA ALA A 706 -15.51 -12.21 30.18
C ALA A 706 -16.74 -11.44 29.67
N ALA A 707 -16.85 -10.15 29.98
CA ALA A 707 -17.97 -9.29 29.58
C ALA A 707 -18.25 -9.35 28.06
N GLU A 708 -17.20 -9.31 27.25
CA GLU A 708 -17.22 -9.39 25.79
C GLU A 708 -17.77 -10.74 25.31
N LYS A 709 -17.37 -11.85 25.95
CA LYS A 709 -17.91 -13.19 25.64
C LYS A 709 -19.41 -13.31 25.92
N TRP A 710 -19.91 -12.56 26.90
CA TRP A 710 -21.34 -12.56 27.26
C TRP A 710 -22.16 -11.66 26.34
N ALA A 711 -21.58 -10.53 25.90
CA ALA A 711 -22.19 -9.62 24.93
C ALA A 711 -22.39 -10.25 23.55
N GLN A 712 -21.43 -11.09 23.11
CA GLN A 712 -21.46 -11.78 21.82
C GLN A 712 -22.35 -13.03 21.88
N LEU A 713 -23.49 -12.96 21.20
CA LEU A 713 -24.45 -14.06 21.06
C LEU A 713 -24.24 -14.85 19.77
N GLY A 714 -23.63 -14.23 18.76
CA GLY A 714 -23.39 -14.82 17.45
C GLY A 714 -24.59 -14.75 16.50
N GLU A 715 -24.30 -14.98 15.22
CA GLU A 715 -25.29 -14.94 14.15
C GLU A 715 -26.46 -15.90 14.40
N SER A 716 -26.19 -17.15 14.77
CA SER A 716 -27.24 -18.16 14.96
C SER A 716 -28.29 -17.72 16.00
N ALA A 717 -27.84 -17.09 17.09
CA ALA A 717 -28.71 -16.60 18.15
C ALA A 717 -29.61 -15.47 17.66
N TYR A 718 -29.04 -14.46 16.99
CA TYR A 718 -29.82 -13.36 16.44
C TYR A 718 -30.73 -13.79 15.30
N ARG A 719 -30.34 -14.78 14.49
CA ARG A 719 -31.25 -15.37 13.48
C ARG A 719 -32.45 -16.05 14.13
N SER A 720 -32.25 -16.76 15.24
CA SER A 720 -33.35 -17.36 16.00
C SER A 720 -34.30 -16.30 16.57
N ILE A 721 -33.75 -15.19 17.09
CA ILE A 721 -34.54 -14.03 17.54
C ILE A 721 -35.30 -13.40 16.38
N LEU A 722 -34.63 -13.07 15.28
CA LEU A 722 -35.25 -12.43 14.11
C LEU A 722 -36.35 -13.31 13.52
N ARG A 723 -36.13 -14.62 13.33
CA ARG A 723 -37.18 -15.54 12.89
C ARG A 723 -38.33 -15.62 13.90
N GLY A 724 -37.99 -15.64 15.18
CA GLY A 724 -38.96 -15.62 16.28
C GLY A 724 -39.87 -14.39 16.24
N VAL A 725 -39.36 -13.24 15.79
CA VAL A 725 -40.10 -11.98 15.66
C VAL A 725 -40.84 -11.89 14.32
N LEU A 726 -40.16 -12.19 13.20
CA LEU A 726 -40.60 -11.88 11.84
C LEU A 726 -41.55 -12.91 11.22
N THR A 727 -41.61 -14.14 11.76
CA THR A 727 -42.50 -15.18 11.25
C THR A 727 -43.96 -14.72 11.33
N GLY A 728 -44.67 -14.80 10.20
CA GLY A 728 -46.09 -14.42 10.08
C GLY A 728 -46.34 -12.96 9.69
N ILE A 729 -45.30 -12.12 9.56
CA ILE A 729 -45.45 -10.75 9.03
C ILE A 729 -45.63 -10.76 7.52
N ALA A 730 -44.81 -11.54 6.80
CA ALA A 730 -44.82 -11.59 5.34
C ALA A 730 -46.18 -12.03 4.76
N ASP A 731 -46.94 -12.85 5.50
CA ASP A 731 -48.26 -13.33 5.08
C ASP A 731 -49.35 -12.25 5.11
N LYS A 732 -49.10 -11.12 5.78
CA LYS A 732 -50.08 -10.05 5.96
C LYS A 732 -50.15 -9.09 4.80
N THR A 733 -49.00 -8.77 4.20
CA THR A 733 -48.94 -7.90 3.03
C THR A 733 -47.88 -8.37 2.02
N PRO A 734 -48.19 -8.34 0.71
CA PRO A 734 -47.26 -8.77 -0.34
C PRO A 734 -46.01 -7.89 -0.51
N LYS A 735 -45.89 -6.80 0.27
CA LYS A 735 -44.75 -5.88 0.28
C LYS A 735 -44.35 -5.46 1.71
N SER A 736 -44.37 -6.41 2.65
CA SER A 736 -44.00 -6.12 4.04
C SER A 736 -42.55 -5.62 4.10
N CYS A 737 -42.36 -4.39 4.58
CA CYS A 737 -41.04 -3.76 4.77
C CYS A 737 -40.72 -3.71 6.25
N VAL A 738 -39.52 -4.14 6.62
CA VAL A 738 -39.09 -4.26 8.02
C VAL A 738 -37.76 -3.54 8.20
N LEU A 739 -37.70 -2.69 9.22
CA LEU A 739 -36.49 -2.04 9.70
C LEU A 739 -36.04 -2.65 11.02
N ILE A 740 -34.87 -3.30 11.03
CA ILE A 740 -34.19 -3.71 12.25
C ILE A 740 -33.35 -2.53 12.76
N VAL A 741 -33.55 -2.18 14.03
CA VAL A 741 -32.80 -1.10 14.68
C VAL A 741 -32.00 -1.70 15.83
N ASP A 742 -30.70 -1.94 15.62
CA ASP A 742 -29.81 -2.41 16.68
C ASP A 742 -29.27 -1.22 17.47
N LEU A 743 -29.74 -1.09 18.71
CA LEU A 743 -29.41 0.03 19.60
C LEU A 743 -28.01 -0.10 20.23
N TRP A 744 -27.36 -1.27 20.10
CA TRP A 744 -25.97 -1.48 20.46
C TRP A 744 -25.37 -2.62 19.64
N ALA A 745 -24.97 -2.28 18.42
CA ALA A 745 -24.48 -3.24 17.44
C ALA A 745 -23.16 -3.88 17.86
N HIS A 746 -22.26 -3.13 18.49
CA HIS A 746 -20.96 -3.58 19.01
C HIS A 746 -20.20 -4.46 17.99
N THR A 747 -20.30 -5.79 18.10
CA THR A 747 -19.66 -6.78 17.20
C THR A 747 -20.48 -7.15 15.96
N SER A 748 -21.59 -6.44 15.73
CA SER A 748 -22.52 -6.59 14.60
C SER A 748 -23.08 -8.00 14.42
N ASP A 749 -23.26 -8.74 15.52
CA ASP A 749 -23.87 -10.07 15.51
C ASP A 749 -25.32 -10.03 14.98
N ALA A 750 -26.11 -9.02 15.36
CA ALA A 750 -27.45 -8.82 14.81
C ALA A 750 -27.40 -8.33 13.35
N GLY A 751 -26.41 -7.49 13.01
CA GLY A 751 -26.19 -7.02 11.64
C GLY A 751 -25.94 -8.16 10.66
N ILE A 752 -25.02 -9.07 10.96
CA ILE A 752 -24.75 -10.23 10.09
C ILE A 752 -25.95 -11.20 10.04
N ALA A 753 -26.69 -11.34 11.14
CA ALA A 753 -27.93 -12.11 11.16
C ALA A 753 -29.02 -11.49 10.27
N ALA A 754 -29.15 -10.16 10.28
CA ALA A 754 -30.09 -9.44 9.42
C ALA A 754 -29.71 -9.59 7.94
N VAL A 755 -28.42 -9.47 7.61
CA VAL A 755 -27.91 -9.74 6.26
C VAL A 755 -28.20 -11.19 5.83
N ALA A 756 -27.98 -12.16 6.73
CA ALA A 756 -28.26 -13.56 6.44
C ALA A 756 -29.74 -13.82 6.18
N GLU A 757 -30.64 -13.22 6.96
CA GLU A 757 -32.09 -13.34 6.72
C GLU A 757 -32.54 -12.59 5.45
N HIS A 758 -31.88 -11.48 5.09
CA HIS A 758 -32.12 -10.78 3.82
C HIS A 758 -31.88 -11.68 2.60
N PHE A 759 -30.76 -12.42 2.57
CA PHE A 759 -30.41 -13.29 1.44
C PHE A 759 -31.04 -14.69 1.48
N LEU A 760 -31.10 -15.31 2.67
CA LEU A 760 -31.53 -16.70 2.78
C LEU A 760 -33.05 -16.83 2.88
N GLN A 761 -33.76 -15.74 3.20
CA GLN A 761 -35.23 -15.65 3.32
C GLN A 761 -35.87 -16.86 4.02
N SER A 762 -35.18 -17.44 5.02
CA SER A 762 -35.49 -18.77 5.53
C SER A 762 -36.69 -18.79 6.49
N GLY A 763 -37.29 -17.62 6.79
CA GLY A 763 -38.44 -17.50 7.69
C GLY A 763 -39.41 -16.35 7.40
N ALA A 764 -39.07 -15.37 6.55
CA ALA A 764 -39.98 -14.28 6.17
C ALA A 764 -39.61 -13.72 4.78
N HIS A 765 -40.58 -13.70 3.85
CA HIS A 765 -40.45 -13.02 2.56
C HIS A 765 -40.70 -11.50 2.71
N CYS A 766 -39.93 -10.84 3.57
CA CYS A 766 -40.04 -9.40 3.82
C CYS A 766 -38.83 -8.64 3.27
N ASN A 767 -39.04 -7.38 2.89
CA ASN A 767 -37.96 -6.46 2.54
C ASN A 767 -37.30 -5.96 3.81
N LEU A 768 -36.18 -6.58 4.19
CA LEU A 768 -35.46 -6.31 5.42
C LEU A 768 -34.38 -5.24 5.22
N HIS A 769 -34.33 -4.28 6.13
CA HIS A 769 -33.30 -3.24 6.24
C HIS A 769 -32.73 -3.18 7.66
N TYR A 770 -31.52 -2.65 7.79
CA TYR A 770 -30.78 -2.63 9.06
C TYR A 770 -30.19 -1.25 9.38
N VAL A 771 -30.31 -0.84 10.64
CA VAL A 771 -29.58 0.31 11.22
C VAL A 771 -28.88 -0.18 12.47
N GLY A 772 -27.56 -0.08 12.50
CA GLY A 772 -26.75 -0.44 13.66
C GLY A 772 -26.14 0.79 14.32
N PHE A 773 -26.31 0.91 15.63
CA PHE A 773 -25.70 1.96 16.43
C PHE A 773 -24.50 1.42 17.21
N HIS A 774 -23.34 2.05 17.00
CA HIS A 774 -22.07 1.74 17.63
C HIS A 774 -21.69 2.82 18.64
N THR A 775 -20.76 2.48 19.53
CA THR A 775 -20.33 3.38 20.62
C THR A 775 -19.57 4.59 20.08
N ASP A 776 -18.76 4.39 19.06
CA ASP A 776 -17.90 5.41 18.45
C ASP A 776 -17.58 5.08 16.97
N GLU A 777 -16.93 6.01 16.28
CA GLU A 777 -16.57 5.86 14.86
C GLU A 777 -15.58 4.70 14.62
N GLN A 778 -14.74 4.36 15.60
CA GLN A 778 -13.79 3.25 15.45
C GLN A 778 -14.53 1.91 15.40
N GLU A 779 -15.54 1.72 16.24
CA GLU A 779 -16.44 0.57 16.16
C GLU A 779 -17.20 0.53 14.84
N VAL A 780 -17.63 1.69 14.30
CA VAL A 780 -18.29 1.78 12.99
C VAL A 780 -17.34 1.32 11.88
N ASP A 781 -16.13 1.88 11.82
CA ASP A 781 -15.12 1.53 10.81
C ASP A 781 -14.78 0.03 10.84
N TRP A 782 -14.62 -0.53 12.04
CA TRP A 782 -14.40 -1.96 12.23
C TRP A 782 -15.60 -2.78 11.75
N ALA A 783 -16.81 -2.40 12.14
CA ALA A 783 -18.03 -3.12 11.81
C ALA A 783 -18.36 -3.10 10.32
N GLU A 784 -18.12 -1.96 9.65
CA GLU A 784 -18.24 -1.85 8.20
C GLU A 784 -17.28 -2.82 7.51
N GLN A 785 -15.99 -2.79 7.87
CA GLN A 785 -15.01 -3.70 7.27
C GLN A 785 -15.36 -5.16 7.53
N TYR A 786 -15.71 -5.51 8.76
CA TYR A 786 -16.13 -6.86 9.14
C TYR A 786 -17.34 -7.34 8.34
N LEU A 787 -18.41 -6.54 8.26
CA LEU A 787 -19.63 -6.92 7.52
C LEU A 787 -19.35 -7.02 6.01
N HIS A 788 -18.56 -6.12 5.45
CA HIS A 788 -18.17 -6.19 4.04
C HIS A 788 -17.40 -7.48 3.73
N GLU A 789 -16.44 -7.86 4.58
CA GLU A 789 -15.65 -9.08 4.43
C GLU A 789 -16.50 -10.35 4.56
N GLU A 790 -17.36 -10.43 5.57
CA GLU A 790 -18.29 -11.56 5.75
C GLU A 790 -19.24 -11.73 4.56
N ILE A 791 -19.80 -10.62 4.07
CA ILE A 791 -20.70 -10.64 2.90
C ILE A 791 -19.93 -11.08 1.66
N ARG A 792 -18.76 -10.51 1.42
CA ARG A 792 -17.86 -10.88 0.31
C ARG A 792 -17.56 -12.38 0.36
N ASP A 793 -17.17 -12.90 1.51
CA ASP A 793 -16.79 -14.31 1.65
C ASP A 793 -17.97 -15.25 1.40
N ARG A 794 -19.18 -14.85 1.80
CA ARG A 794 -20.41 -15.59 1.52
C ARG A 794 -20.87 -15.48 0.06
N PHE A 795 -20.59 -14.36 -0.63
CA PHE A 795 -20.76 -14.27 -2.09
C PHE A 795 -19.78 -15.17 -2.83
N LEU A 796 -18.50 -15.17 -2.45
CA LEU A 796 -17.46 -16.01 -3.06
C LEU A 796 -17.72 -17.50 -2.81
N GLY A 797 -18.16 -17.84 -1.60
CA GLY A 797 -18.56 -19.19 -1.19
C GLY A 797 -19.88 -19.66 -1.81
N GLY A 798 -20.68 -18.74 -2.35
CA GLY A 798 -21.99 -19.04 -2.96
C GLY A 798 -23.13 -19.24 -1.96
N THR A 799 -22.89 -19.00 -0.67
CA THR A 799 -23.92 -19.01 0.37
C THR A 799 -24.94 -17.89 0.15
N PHE A 800 -24.46 -16.72 -0.28
CA PHE A 800 -25.29 -15.59 -0.69
C PHE A 800 -25.22 -15.43 -2.21
N LYS A 801 -26.36 -15.10 -2.82
CA LYS A 801 -26.42 -14.75 -4.24
C LYS A 801 -26.21 -13.24 -4.38
N PRO A 802 -25.09 -12.80 -4.98
CA PRO A 802 -24.84 -11.37 -5.17
C PRO A 802 -25.84 -10.76 -6.16
N PRO A 803 -26.22 -9.47 -6.00
CA PRO A 803 -27.11 -8.78 -6.93
C PRO A 803 -26.65 -8.84 -8.39
N ILE A 804 -25.33 -8.77 -8.62
CA ILE A 804 -24.71 -8.92 -9.93
C ILE A 804 -23.83 -10.18 -9.90
N ALA A 805 -23.94 -11.03 -10.93
CA ALA A 805 -23.17 -12.25 -11.01
C ALA A 805 -21.65 -11.97 -10.99
N LEU A 806 -20.92 -12.73 -10.18
CA LEU A 806 -19.46 -12.62 -10.11
C LEU A 806 -18.81 -13.24 -11.36
N PRO A 807 -17.59 -12.81 -11.72
CA PRO A 807 -16.74 -13.49 -12.70
C PRO A 807 -16.66 -15.01 -12.44
N GLU A 808 -16.46 -15.80 -13.50
CA GLU A 808 -16.42 -17.28 -13.44
C GLU A 808 -15.36 -17.82 -12.46
N ARG A 809 -15.43 -19.10 -12.09
CA ARG A 809 -14.52 -19.65 -11.07
C ARG A 809 -13.13 -20.00 -11.62
N THR A 810 -13.00 -20.17 -12.93
CA THR A 810 -11.78 -20.64 -13.59
C THR A 810 -11.45 -19.76 -14.79
N ALA A 811 -10.20 -19.33 -14.91
CA ALA A 811 -9.70 -18.68 -16.12
C ALA A 811 -9.72 -19.67 -17.30
N LYS A 812 -9.97 -19.19 -18.51
CA LYS A 812 -9.77 -19.97 -19.75
C LYS A 812 -8.25 -20.15 -19.93
N SER A 813 -7.78 -21.38 -20.14
CA SER A 813 -6.36 -21.65 -20.39
C SER A 813 -6.02 -21.41 -21.86
N ASP A 814 -4.93 -20.67 -22.11
CA ASP A 814 -4.28 -20.69 -23.42
C ASP A 814 -3.49 -22.01 -23.59
N ASP A 815 -3.53 -22.57 -24.81
CA ASP A 815 -2.81 -23.80 -25.14
C ASP A 815 -1.29 -23.60 -25.04
N ALA A 816 -0.59 -24.59 -24.46
CA ALA A 816 0.87 -24.52 -24.31
C ALA A 816 1.57 -24.41 -25.68
N PRO A 817 2.65 -23.61 -25.79
CA PRO A 817 3.37 -23.43 -27.05
C PRO A 817 3.92 -24.77 -27.57
N PRO A 818 3.71 -25.10 -28.86
CA PRO A 818 4.18 -26.37 -29.43
C PRO A 818 5.71 -26.46 -29.40
N ALA A 819 6.22 -27.68 -29.24
CA ALA A 819 7.66 -27.94 -29.23
C ALA A 819 8.29 -27.56 -30.58
N PRO A 820 9.46 -26.89 -30.60
CA PRO A 820 10.14 -26.52 -31.84
C PRO A 820 10.58 -27.76 -32.63
N SER A 821 10.56 -27.67 -33.95
CA SER A 821 11.20 -28.68 -34.79
C SER A 821 12.71 -28.54 -34.68
N LEU A 822 13.39 -29.61 -34.25
CA LEU A 822 14.86 -29.66 -34.20
C LEU A 822 15.41 -30.10 -35.57
N SER A 823 16.46 -29.42 -36.04
CA SER A 823 17.02 -29.59 -37.38
C SER A 823 18.03 -30.75 -37.47
N LEU A 824 18.82 -30.96 -36.42
CA LEU A 824 19.83 -32.01 -36.31
C LEU A 824 19.73 -32.83 -35.03
N LEU A 825 19.28 -32.25 -33.91
CA LEU A 825 19.04 -32.98 -32.67
C LEU A 825 17.67 -33.65 -32.67
N ALA A 826 17.44 -34.60 -31.77
CA ALA A 826 16.15 -35.26 -31.61
C ALA A 826 15.65 -35.15 -30.17
N TYR A 827 14.33 -35.22 -29.99
CA TYR A 827 13.75 -35.35 -28.66
C TYR A 827 13.95 -36.78 -28.12
N SER A 828 14.41 -36.85 -26.88
CA SER A 828 14.52 -38.09 -26.11
C SER A 828 13.18 -38.47 -25.48
N ASN A 829 13.04 -39.76 -25.17
CA ASN A 829 11.93 -40.28 -24.37
C ASN A 829 12.15 -40.10 -22.85
N VAL A 830 13.34 -39.63 -22.45
CA VAL A 830 13.67 -39.32 -21.06
C VAL A 830 13.09 -37.94 -20.70
N LYS A 831 12.49 -37.82 -19.51
CA LYS A 831 11.92 -36.57 -19.02
C LYS A 831 12.65 -36.09 -17.77
N THR A 832 12.89 -34.79 -17.67
CA THR A 832 13.43 -34.12 -16.47
C THR A 832 12.51 -32.94 -16.16
N GLY A 833 12.03 -32.83 -14.91
CA GLY A 833 11.02 -31.82 -14.56
C GLY A 833 9.69 -31.94 -15.32
N GLY A 834 9.35 -33.14 -15.83
CA GLY A 834 8.14 -33.37 -16.63
C GLY A 834 8.27 -33.08 -18.14
N GLN A 835 9.36 -32.46 -18.58
CA GLN A 835 9.59 -32.04 -19.98
C GLN A 835 10.54 -33.03 -20.71
N LYS A 836 10.40 -33.18 -22.04
CA LYS A 836 11.22 -34.10 -22.86
C LYS A 836 12.64 -33.53 -23.04
N THR A 837 13.67 -34.35 -22.87
CA THR A 837 15.08 -33.93 -23.03
C THR A 837 15.57 -34.07 -24.48
N MET A 838 16.78 -33.60 -24.79
CA MET A 838 17.38 -33.74 -26.12
C MET A 838 18.31 -34.96 -26.21
N ALA A 839 18.42 -35.54 -27.40
CA ALA A 839 19.33 -36.63 -27.72
C ALA A 839 20.05 -36.38 -29.05
N THR A 840 21.31 -36.81 -29.14
CA THR A 840 22.12 -36.76 -30.34
C THR A 840 21.77 -37.95 -31.26
N PRO A 841 21.30 -37.73 -32.50
CA PRO A 841 20.94 -38.85 -33.38
C PRO A 841 22.13 -39.73 -33.76
N LYS A 842 21.87 -41.04 -33.89
CA LYS A 842 22.88 -42.04 -34.26
C LYS A 842 23.53 -41.77 -35.62
N SER A 843 22.80 -41.16 -36.55
CA SER A 843 23.31 -40.75 -37.87
C SER A 843 24.37 -39.66 -37.78
N LEU A 844 24.18 -38.69 -36.87
CA LEU A 844 25.13 -37.60 -36.64
C LEU A 844 26.41 -38.12 -35.97
N LEU A 845 26.26 -39.01 -35.00
CA LEU A 845 27.39 -39.71 -34.36
C LEU A 845 28.17 -40.54 -35.38
N ALA A 846 27.51 -41.33 -36.23
CA ALA A 846 28.18 -42.14 -37.24
C ALA A 846 28.98 -41.30 -38.26
N LYS A 847 28.56 -40.06 -38.54
CA LYS A 847 29.22 -39.18 -39.51
C LYS A 847 30.44 -38.45 -38.94
N TRP A 848 30.34 -37.92 -37.71
CA TRP A 848 31.35 -37.00 -37.17
C TRP A 848 32.16 -37.55 -35.99
N HIS A 849 31.66 -38.56 -35.26
CA HIS A 849 32.32 -39.07 -34.05
C HIS A 849 33.66 -39.76 -34.33
N ASP A 850 33.75 -40.46 -35.46
CA ASP A 850 34.94 -41.20 -35.89
C ASP A 850 35.52 -40.63 -37.20
N HIS A 851 35.22 -39.36 -37.52
CA HIS A 851 35.74 -38.68 -38.69
C HIS A 851 37.27 -38.55 -38.67
N SER A 852 37.93 -38.79 -39.80
CA SER A 852 39.40 -38.81 -39.92
C SER A 852 40.08 -37.51 -39.49
N ILE A 853 39.41 -36.37 -39.64
CA ILE A 853 39.94 -35.02 -39.35
C ILE A 853 39.27 -34.35 -38.13
N PHE A 854 37.94 -34.48 -37.98
CA PHE A 854 37.16 -33.68 -37.02
C PHE A 854 36.69 -34.45 -35.78
N ALA A 855 37.00 -35.76 -35.66
CA ALA A 855 36.53 -36.59 -34.56
C ALA A 855 36.86 -36.04 -33.16
N ASN A 856 38.11 -35.61 -32.96
CA ASN A 856 38.55 -35.11 -31.64
C ASN A 856 37.82 -33.83 -31.25
N ASP A 857 37.64 -32.91 -32.21
CA ASP A 857 36.95 -31.64 -32.00
C ASP A 857 35.45 -31.87 -31.76
N PHE A 858 34.83 -32.79 -32.50
CA PHE A 858 33.41 -33.12 -32.34
C PHE A 858 33.11 -33.79 -30.99
N ARG A 859 33.99 -34.69 -30.54
CA ARG A 859 33.87 -35.33 -29.22
C ARG A 859 34.00 -34.31 -28.09
N LYS A 860 34.92 -33.35 -28.21
CA LYS A 860 35.07 -32.25 -27.25
C LYS A 860 33.83 -31.36 -27.25
N PHE A 861 33.37 -30.95 -28.43
CA PHE A 861 32.14 -30.15 -28.60
C PHE A 861 30.91 -30.82 -27.96
N LEU A 862 30.71 -32.12 -28.17
CA LEU A 862 29.60 -32.86 -27.53
C LEU A 862 29.78 -33.00 -26.01
N ALA A 863 31.01 -33.13 -25.50
CA ALA A 863 31.27 -33.19 -24.06
C ALA A 863 30.91 -31.86 -23.39
N ASP A 864 31.37 -30.74 -23.96
CA ASP A 864 31.07 -29.39 -23.46
C ASP A 864 29.55 -29.12 -23.46
N LEU A 865 28.82 -29.58 -24.50
CA LEU A 865 27.36 -29.44 -24.56
C LEU A 865 26.61 -30.32 -23.54
N ARG A 866 27.12 -31.51 -23.21
CA ARG A 866 26.51 -32.39 -22.20
C ARG A 866 26.73 -31.89 -20.77
N GLU A 867 27.79 -31.14 -20.53
CA GLU A 867 28.05 -30.49 -19.24
C GLU A 867 27.14 -29.27 -19.06
N GLN A 868 26.92 -28.50 -20.12
CA GLN A 868 26.16 -27.25 -20.06
C GLN A 868 24.65 -27.42 -20.27
N HIS A 869 24.21 -28.50 -20.91
CA HIS A 869 22.81 -28.71 -21.29
C HIS A 869 22.33 -30.16 -21.04
N ALA A 870 21.02 -30.32 -20.89
CA ALA A 870 20.35 -31.61 -20.70
C ALA A 870 20.30 -32.47 -21.99
N LEU A 871 21.47 -32.82 -22.52
CA LEU A 871 21.67 -33.61 -23.74
C LEU A 871 22.14 -35.02 -23.39
N ASP A 872 21.56 -36.05 -24.04
CA ASP A 872 21.94 -37.47 -23.88
C ASP A 872 21.83 -38.03 -22.44
N ILE A 873 20.84 -37.56 -21.67
CA ILE A 873 20.60 -38.03 -20.30
C ILE A 873 20.21 -39.51 -20.30
N ALA A 874 20.92 -40.32 -19.52
CA ALA A 874 20.61 -41.74 -19.35
C ALA A 874 19.31 -41.95 -18.54
N PRO A 875 18.47 -42.94 -18.89
CA PRO A 875 17.30 -43.28 -18.08
C PRO A 875 17.76 -43.77 -16.69
N SER A 876 17.23 -43.17 -15.62
CA SER A 876 17.49 -43.64 -14.27
C SER A 876 16.88 -45.03 -14.07
N VAL A 877 17.71 -45.99 -13.67
CA VAL A 877 17.27 -47.38 -13.43
C VAL A 877 16.46 -47.40 -12.14
N SER A 878 15.13 -47.48 -12.27
CA SER A 878 14.26 -47.86 -11.16
C SER A 878 14.37 -49.37 -10.90
N PRO A 879 14.36 -49.84 -9.64
CA PRO A 879 14.43 -51.27 -9.36
C PRO A 879 13.16 -51.97 -9.86
N LYS A 880 13.34 -52.97 -10.72
CA LYS A 880 12.27 -53.80 -11.29
C LYS A 880 11.46 -54.47 -10.17
N LYS A 881 10.20 -54.10 -10.02
CA LYS A 881 9.17 -54.94 -9.40
C LYS A 881 8.84 -56.07 -10.38
N ASN A 882 9.21 -57.30 -10.02
CA ASN A 882 8.68 -58.49 -10.68
C ASN A 882 7.18 -58.59 -10.40
N GLY A 883 6.39 -58.66 -11.48
CA GLY A 883 4.98 -59.01 -11.45
C GLY A 883 4.78 -60.48 -11.81
N GLY A 884 3.79 -61.08 -11.17
CA GLY A 884 3.17 -62.38 -11.49
C GLY A 884 2.41 -62.83 -10.23
N GLY A 885 1.11 -63.11 -10.24
CA GLY A 885 0.08 -63.12 -11.27
C GLY A 885 -1.31 -63.23 -10.60
N ASP A 886 -2.34 -63.13 -11.43
CA ASP A 886 -3.78 -63.44 -11.33
C ASP A 886 -4.43 -63.90 -10.01
N GLY A 887 -5.66 -63.41 -9.76
CA GLY A 887 -6.64 -64.05 -8.89
C GLY A 887 -7.77 -63.15 -8.40
N ALA A 888 -9.01 -63.61 -8.59
CA ALA A 888 -10.27 -62.89 -8.43
C ALA A 888 -10.84 -62.76 -6.99
N GLU A 889 -11.91 -61.95 -6.90
CA GLU A 889 -13.04 -61.99 -5.95
C GLU A 889 -12.95 -61.44 -4.49
N ALA A 890 -13.92 -60.53 -4.25
CA ALA A 890 -14.80 -60.40 -3.08
C ALA A 890 -14.35 -59.74 -1.76
N SER A 891 -15.22 -58.80 -1.33
CA SER A 891 -15.67 -58.45 0.03
C SER A 891 -14.85 -57.47 0.91
N GLU A 892 -15.53 -56.39 1.31
CA GLU A 892 -15.37 -55.64 2.58
C GLU A 892 -15.50 -56.58 3.81
N PRO A 893 -15.09 -56.24 5.08
CA PRO A 893 -15.16 -54.91 5.72
C PRO A 893 -14.05 -54.56 6.77
N ALA A 894 -14.23 -53.38 7.38
CA ALA A 894 -13.42 -52.68 8.39
C ALA A 894 -12.90 -53.47 9.63
N LYS A 895 -11.72 -53.07 10.16
CA LYS A 895 -11.42 -52.94 11.62
C LYS A 895 -10.04 -52.32 11.96
N LYS A 896 -10.09 -51.19 12.68
CA LYS A 896 -9.41 -50.79 13.94
C LYS A 896 -7.96 -51.24 14.28
N ARG A 897 -7.19 -50.23 14.77
CA ARG A 897 -5.92 -50.24 15.58
C ARG A 897 -4.65 -50.47 14.73
N ARG A 898 -3.50 -49.81 14.95
CA ARG A 898 -2.87 -49.34 16.20
C ARG A 898 -1.68 -48.41 15.86
N ARG A 899 -1.33 -47.53 16.80
CA ARG A 899 -0.10 -46.69 16.86
C ARG A 899 1.20 -47.50 16.65
N GLY A 900 2.14 -46.91 15.91
CA GLY A 900 3.59 -47.12 15.92
C GLY A 900 4.19 -46.10 14.94
N ALA A 901 4.86 -45.03 15.38
CA ALA A 901 6.28 -44.98 15.74
C ALA A 901 7.20 -45.45 14.59
N GLY A 902 7.83 -44.48 13.94
CA GLY A 902 8.78 -44.59 12.82
C GLY A 902 8.67 -43.28 12.04
N GLY A 903 9.51 -42.28 12.22
CA GLY A 903 10.97 -42.37 12.18
C GLY A 903 11.39 -42.19 10.71
N GLU A 904 11.08 -41.02 10.13
CA GLU A 904 11.61 -40.65 8.82
C GLU A 904 13.01 -40.09 8.99
N ALA A 905 13.94 -40.71 8.28
CA ALA A 905 15.34 -40.39 8.22
C ALA A 905 15.56 -39.05 7.48
N VAL A 906 16.36 -38.19 8.08
CA VAL A 906 16.93 -37.01 7.44
C VAL A 906 18.19 -37.43 6.70
N PRO A 907 18.34 -37.17 5.39
CA PRO A 907 19.63 -37.21 4.73
C PRO A 907 20.22 -35.80 4.66
N GLY A 908 21.40 -35.63 5.25
CA GLY A 908 22.23 -34.43 5.10
C GLY A 908 23.26 -34.34 6.21
N MET A 909 24.48 -34.83 5.97
CA MET A 909 25.61 -34.41 6.81
C MET A 909 25.79 -32.90 6.62
N PRO A 910 25.93 -32.13 7.70
CA PRO A 910 26.20 -30.69 7.59
C PRO A 910 27.53 -30.46 6.86
N PRO A 911 27.69 -29.32 6.16
CA PRO A 911 28.96 -28.87 5.61
C PRO A 911 30.08 -28.98 6.65
N LYS A 912 31.29 -29.36 6.21
CA LYS A 912 32.42 -29.65 7.11
C LYS A 912 32.81 -28.43 8.00
N GLU A 913 32.56 -27.22 7.51
CA GLU A 913 32.80 -25.96 8.22
C GLU A 913 31.82 -25.72 9.39
N ASP A 914 30.54 -26.12 9.25
CA ASP A 914 29.52 -25.97 10.30
C ASP A 914 29.78 -26.88 11.51
N ALA A 915 30.38 -28.04 11.28
CA ALA A 915 30.71 -28.99 12.34
C ALA A 915 31.86 -28.47 13.22
N GLU A 916 32.87 -27.82 12.63
CA GLU A 916 34.01 -27.25 13.37
C GLU A 916 33.59 -26.05 14.22
N GLU A 917 32.68 -25.19 13.72
CA GLU A 917 32.13 -24.06 14.49
C GLU A 917 31.36 -24.55 15.72
N LEU A 918 30.48 -25.55 15.56
CA LEU A 918 29.70 -26.14 16.64
C LEU A 918 30.60 -26.80 17.70
N GLU A 919 31.61 -27.56 17.28
CA GLU A 919 32.57 -28.20 18.20
C GLU A 919 33.37 -27.17 19.00
N SER A 920 33.79 -26.07 18.37
CA SER A 920 34.53 -25.00 19.04
C SER A 920 33.71 -24.20 20.08
N ALA A 921 32.38 -24.22 19.95
CA ALA A 921 31.46 -23.52 20.85
C ALA A 921 31.01 -24.35 22.06
N ILE A 922 31.34 -25.65 22.10
CA ILE A 922 31.02 -26.54 23.21
C ILE A 922 32.02 -26.35 24.36
N VAL A 923 31.49 -26.17 25.57
CA VAL A 923 32.27 -25.99 26.80
C VAL A 923 31.84 -26.99 27.88
N GLU A 924 32.76 -27.29 28.79
CA GLU A 924 32.46 -28.04 30.02
C GLU A 924 31.59 -27.19 30.96
N LEU A 925 30.75 -27.84 31.77
CA LEU A 925 29.83 -27.13 32.66
C LEU A 925 30.55 -26.22 33.67
N ASP A 926 31.74 -26.63 34.09
CA ASP A 926 32.57 -25.92 35.06
C ASP A 926 33.18 -24.63 34.47
N ALA A 927 33.19 -24.50 33.14
CA ALA A 927 33.69 -23.33 32.42
C ALA A 927 32.59 -22.27 32.17
N ILE A 928 31.35 -22.53 32.59
CA ILE A 928 30.24 -21.58 32.44
C ILE A 928 30.36 -20.51 33.54
N PRO A 929 30.35 -19.20 33.20
CA PRO A 929 30.34 -18.14 34.20
C PRO A 929 29.09 -18.20 35.09
N THR A 930 29.13 -17.52 36.24
CA THR A 930 28.01 -17.52 37.21
C THR A 930 26.67 -17.24 36.52
N ILE A 931 25.73 -18.17 36.66
CA ILE A 931 24.39 -18.07 36.07
C ILE A 931 23.60 -17.01 36.84
N LEU A 932 23.10 -16.00 36.12
CA LEU A 932 22.20 -14.97 36.65
C LEU A 932 20.75 -15.44 36.60
N THR A 933 20.37 -16.09 35.50
CA THR A 933 19.00 -16.52 35.26
C THR A 933 18.99 -17.73 34.34
N GLU A 934 18.11 -18.70 34.61
CA GLU A 934 17.95 -19.87 33.75
C GLU A 934 16.48 -20.25 33.53
N ALA A 935 16.23 -20.95 32.42
CA ALA A 935 14.93 -21.48 32.08
C ALA A 935 15.05 -22.84 31.40
N VAL A 936 14.17 -23.77 31.77
CA VAL A 936 14.03 -25.05 31.06
C VAL A 936 13.31 -24.80 29.75
N CYS A 937 13.97 -25.06 28.62
CA CYS A 937 13.44 -24.81 27.28
C CYS A 937 12.04 -25.42 27.09
N MET A 938 11.18 -24.78 26.28
CA MET A 938 9.77 -25.20 26.09
C MET A 938 9.57 -26.55 25.38
N VAL A 939 10.66 -27.23 25.02
CA VAL A 939 10.69 -28.49 24.29
C VAL A 939 10.58 -29.65 25.26
N LYS A 940 10.09 -30.82 24.82
CA LYS A 940 10.11 -32.07 25.62
C LYS A 940 11.53 -32.59 25.95
N GLN A 941 12.57 -31.82 25.64
CA GLN A 941 13.98 -32.11 25.91
C GLN A 941 14.40 -31.23 27.09
N LYS A 942 14.99 -31.83 28.13
CA LYS A 942 15.37 -31.15 29.39
C LYS A 942 16.63 -30.26 29.23
N THR A 943 16.69 -29.49 28.16
CA THR A 943 17.76 -28.50 27.93
C THR A 943 17.44 -27.23 28.71
N VAL A 944 18.46 -26.61 29.30
CA VAL A 944 18.33 -25.35 30.04
C VAL A 944 19.01 -24.25 29.25
N LEU A 945 18.31 -23.15 28.98
CA LEU A 945 18.91 -21.92 28.49
C LEU A 945 19.29 -21.06 29.71
N ALA A 946 20.55 -20.68 29.81
CA ALA A 946 21.09 -19.92 30.94
C ALA A 946 21.77 -18.63 30.48
N VAL A 947 21.49 -17.54 31.17
CA VAL A 947 22.14 -16.23 31.01
C VAL A 947 23.10 -16.01 32.17
N THR A 948 24.33 -15.62 31.87
CA THR A 948 25.44 -15.54 32.84
C THR A 948 25.90 -14.11 33.09
N VAL A 949 26.70 -13.92 34.15
CA VAL A 949 27.48 -12.69 34.36
C VAL A 949 28.33 -12.41 33.11
N GLY A 950 28.44 -11.13 32.74
CA GLY A 950 29.06 -10.70 31.48
C GLY A 950 28.12 -10.79 30.27
N HIS A 951 26.80 -10.94 30.48
CA HIS A 951 25.79 -10.95 29.43
C HIS A 951 25.96 -12.09 28.38
N GLY A 952 26.57 -13.21 28.78
CA GLY A 952 26.67 -14.43 27.96
C GLY A 952 25.42 -15.31 28.06
N ALA A 953 25.22 -16.19 27.08
CA ALA A 953 24.14 -17.18 27.09
C ALA A 953 24.61 -18.57 26.63
N PHE A 954 24.10 -19.60 27.30
CA PHE A 954 24.49 -21.00 27.10
C PHE A 954 23.27 -21.92 27.06
N LEU A 955 23.28 -22.90 26.15
CA LEU A 955 22.38 -24.04 26.16
C LEU A 955 23.04 -25.21 26.88
N ILE A 956 22.49 -25.59 28.03
CA ILE A 956 23.09 -26.55 28.96
C ILE A 956 22.37 -27.90 28.85
N ASN A 957 23.14 -28.96 28.63
CA ASN A 957 22.68 -30.33 28.76
C ASN A 957 23.12 -30.93 30.11
N ARG A 958 22.16 -31.09 31.03
CA ARG A 958 22.40 -31.71 32.35
C ARG A 958 22.23 -33.23 32.35
N GLU A 959 21.78 -33.83 31.25
CA GLU A 959 21.51 -35.26 31.17
C GLU A 959 22.79 -36.07 30.90
N ASP A 960 22.72 -37.37 31.16
CA ASP A 960 23.82 -38.33 30.92
C ASP A 960 23.89 -38.80 29.45
N SER A 961 23.05 -38.23 28.59
CA SER A 961 22.97 -38.56 27.16
C SER A 961 22.98 -37.30 26.30
N PRO A 962 23.51 -37.35 25.06
CA PRO A 962 23.49 -36.21 24.15
C PRO A 962 22.06 -35.83 23.76
N ILE A 963 21.81 -34.54 23.61
CA ILE A 963 20.51 -33.99 23.19
C ILE A 963 20.64 -33.39 21.79
N ALA A 964 19.74 -33.78 20.89
CA ALA A 964 19.63 -33.22 19.54
C ALA A 964 18.42 -32.28 19.44
N ILE A 965 18.67 -31.02 19.12
CA ILE A 965 17.65 -29.96 18.98
C ILE A 965 17.42 -29.73 17.47
N PRO A 966 16.23 -30.06 16.93
CA PRO A 966 15.91 -29.80 15.53
C PRO A 966 15.83 -28.30 15.20
N VAL A 967 15.99 -27.96 13.92
CA VAL A 967 15.73 -26.60 13.40
C VAL A 967 14.30 -26.17 13.71
N GLY A 968 14.10 -24.87 13.99
CA GLY A 968 12.78 -24.30 14.27
C GLY A 968 12.26 -24.59 15.68
N THR A 969 13.06 -25.26 16.52
CA THR A 969 12.69 -25.54 17.90
C THR A 969 12.73 -24.27 18.74
N THR A 970 11.62 -23.92 19.41
CA THR A 970 11.55 -22.74 20.30
C THR A 970 12.32 -22.99 21.60
N LEU A 971 13.34 -22.16 21.85
CA LEU A 971 14.24 -22.27 23.01
C LEU A 971 13.91 -21.24 24.09
N GLY A 972 13.43 -20.06 23.69
CA GLY A 972 13.05 -19.00 24.60
C GLY A 972 12.02 -18.04 23.99
N GLY A 973 11.39 -17.23 24.83
CA GLY A 973 10.50 -16.16 24.40
C GLY A 973 10.63 -14.90 25.25
N TYR A 974 9.85 -13.89 24.89
CA TYR A 974 9.70 -12.64 25.66
C TYR A 974 8.42 -12.63 26.51
N TRP A 975 8.47 -11.84 27.58
CA TRP A 975 7.30 -11.47 28.39
C TRP A 975 6.17 -10.86 27.55
N LYS A 976 5.00 -10.63 28.17
CA LYS A 976 4.03 -9.70 27.61
C LYS A 976 4.72 -8.37 27.33
N GLY A 977 4.30 -7.72 26.27
CA GLY A 977 4.92 -6.48 25.82
C GLY A 977 3.90 -5.52 25.26
N THR A 978 4.40 -4.36 24.89
CA THR A 978 3.66 -3.37 24.11
C THR A 978 4.33 -3.21 22.76
N PHE A 979 3.51 -3.01 21.74
CA PHE A 979 4.00 -2.57 20.45
C PHE A 979 4.09 -1.05 20.44
N ARG A 980 5.07 -0.51 19.70
CA ARG A 980 5.12 0.92 19.36
C ARG A 980 5.67 1.10 17.96
N ASN A 981 5.26 2.18 17.30
CA ASN A 981 5.87 2.60 16.04
C ASN A 981 7.10 3.46 16.34
N LEU A 982 8.23 3.15 15.72
CA LEU A 982 9.38 4.05 15.69
C LEU A 982 9.09 5.13 14.65
N ASP A 983 8.91 6.37 15.11
CA ASP A 983 8.90 7.51 14.20
C ASP A 983 10.33 7.83 13.78
N PHE A 984 10.65 7.46 12.54
CA PHE A 984 11.96 7.68 11.92
C PHE A 984 12.41 9.16 11.89
N LYS A 985 11.52 10.11 12.19
CA LYS A 985 11.86 11.54 12.27
C LYS A 985 12.40 11.95 13.65
N THR A 986 12.10 11.21 14.71
CA THR A 986 12.46 11.59 16.09
C THR A 986 13.44 10.64 16.76
N GLU A 987 13.45 9.36 16.37
CA GLU A 987 14.29 8.33 16.98
C GLU A 987 15.07 7.58 15.89
N THR A 988 16.39 7.45 16.07
CA THR A 988 17.28 6.88 15.06
C THR A 988 17.53 5.39 15.22
N LYS A 989 17.22 4.78 16.38
CA LYS A 989 17.44 3.34 16.63
C LYS A 989 16.43 2.76 17.62
N PRO A 990 16.06 1.47 17.50
CA PRO A 990 15.39 0.74 18.56
C PRO A 990 16.19 0.82 19.86
N GLY A 991 15.51 0.91 20.99
CA GLY A 991 16.15 0.74 22.30
C GLY A 991 16.70 -0.68 22.46
N SER A 992 17.70 -0.85 23.32
CA SER A 992 18.37 -2.15 23.54
C SER A 992 17.45 -3.29 24.01
N ALA A 993 16.27 -2.96 24.54
CA ALA A 993 15.26 -3.92 25.00
C ALA A 993 14.13 -4.17 23.97
N GLU A 994 14.26 -3.67 22.75
CA GLU A 994 13.21 -3.67 21.74
C GLU A 994 13.57 -4.61 20.58
N VAL A 995 12.56 -5.32 20.07
CA VAL A 995 12.72 -6.24 18.94
C VAL A 995 11.90 -5.71 17.77
N ALA A 996 12.56 -5.43 16.64
CA ALA A 996 11.87 -4.96 15.44
C ALA A 996 11.17 -6.11 14.72
N PHE A 997 9.90 -5.91 14.36
CA PHE A 997 9.21 -6.82 13.46
C PHE A 997 9.71 -6.58 12.03
N GLN A 998 10.65 -7.42 11.61
CA GLN A 998 11.31 -7.31 10.32
C GLN A 998 11.26 -8.65 9.60
N LEU A 999 10.74 -8.62 8.38
CA LEU A 999 10.76 -9.72 7.42
C LEU A 999 11.38 -9.18 6.12
N SER A 1000 12.22 -9.98 5.49
CA SER A 1000 13.08 -9.62 4.37
C SER A 1000 12.80 -10.43 3.10
N SER A 1001 12.44 -11.70 3.25
CA SER A 1001 12.31 -12.62 2.13
C SER A 1001 11.14 -13.58 2.29
N CYS A 1002 10.76 -14.24 1.19
CA CYS A 1002 9.77 -15.32 1.22
C CYS A 1002 10.28 -16.60 1.93
N GLU A 1003 11.58 -16.69 2.23
CA GLU A 1003 12.23 -17.79 2.97
C GLU A 1003 12.20 -17.59 4.48
N ASP A 1004 11.86 -16.40 4.93
CA ASP A 1004 11.77 -16.11 6.36
C ASP A 1004 10.72 -17.03 7.00
N HIS A 1005 11.04 -17.59 8.15
CA HIS A 1005 10.13 -18.48 8.85
C HIS A 1005 9.31 -17.73 9.90
N VAL A 1006 8.04 -18.11 10.03
CA VAL A 1006 7.10 -17.55 11.01
C VAL A 1006 6.34 -18.66 11.71
N PHE A 1007 5.85 -18.37 12.92
CA PHE A 1007 4.92 -19.25 13.62
C PHE A 1007 3.48 -18.83 13.41
N ILE A 1008 2.70 -19.65 12.71
CA ILE A 1008 1.24 -19.47 12.59
C ILE A 1008 0.52 -20.70 13.16
N GLY A 1009 -0.37 -20.48 14.14
CA GLY A 1009 -1.10 -21.58 14.79
C GLY A 1009 -0.19 -22.66 15.38
N SER A 1010 0.95 -22.25 15.96
CA SER A 1010 2.01 -23.11 16.51
C SER A 1010 2.80 -23.96 15.49
N LYS A 1011 2.60 -23.75 14.19
CA LYS A 1011 3.41 -24.36 13.14
C LYS A 1011 4.51 -23.42 12.70
N TRP A 1012 5.73 -23.93 12.58
CA TRP A 1012 6.88 -23.24 12.01
C TRP A 1012 6.84 -23.46 10.49
N LEU A 1013 6.55 -22.41 9.72
CA LEU A 1013 6.37 -22.48 8.26
C LEU A 1013 7.14 -21.35 7.59
N GLU A 1014 7.58 -21.58 6.36
CA GLU A 1014 8.12 -20.53 5.49
C GLU A 1014 7.04 -19.51 5.15
N LEU A 1015 7.43 -18.24 5.06
CA LEU A 1015 6.52 -17.15 4.71
C LEU A 1015 5.87 -17.41 3.36
N GLN A 1016 6.59 -17.97 2.38
CA GLN A 1016 6.03 -18.34 1.09
C GLN A 1016 4.82 -19.29 1.21
N GLU A 1017 4.92 -20.34 2.03
CA GLU A 1017 3.84 -21.31 2.24
C GLU A 1017 2.62 -20.63 2.90
N VAL A 1018 2.86 -19.76 3.89
CA VAL A 1018 1.81 -19.00 4.58
C VAL A 1018 1.09 -18.07 3.61
N MET A 1019 1.85 -17.33 2.79
CA MET A 1019 1.29 -16.39 1.82
C MET A 1019 0.58 -17.10 0.68
N ASN A 1020 1.12 -18.19 0.15
CA ASN A 1020 0.46 -18.97 -0.92
C ASN A 1020 -0.85 -19.59 -0.43
N SER A 1021 -0.86 -20.14 0.79
CA SER A 1021 -2.08 -20.64 1.42
C SER A 1021 -3.15 -19.56 1.55
N LYS A 1022 -2.75 -18.33 1.91
CA LYS A 1022 -3.67 -17.18 1.97
C LYS A 1022 -4.10 -16.72 0.57
N ARG A 1023 -3.19 -16.65 -0.42
CA ARG A 1023 -3.50 -16.28 -1.82
C ARG A 1023 -4.49 -17.24 -2.48
N LEU A 1024 -4.50 -18.52 -2.08
CA LEU A 1024 -5.48 -19.50 -2.56
C LEU A 1024 -6.90 -19.21 -2.08
N LEU A 1025 -7.05 -18.71 -0.84
CA LEU A 1025 -8.34 -18.42 -0.22
C LEU A 1025 -8.80 -17.00 -0.55
N SER A 1026 -7.91 -16.03 -0.30
CA SER A 1026 -8.17 -14.60 -0.46
C SER A 1026 -6.94 -13.83 -0.95
N PRO A 1027 -6.70 -13.76 -2.28
CA PRO A 1027 -5.53 -13.09 -2.84
C PRO A 1027 -5.40 -11.60 -2.50
N THR A 1028 -6.50 -10.84 -2.39
CA THR A 1028 -6.44 -9.41 -1.99
C THR A 1028 -5.99 -9.20 -0.55
N ASP A 1029 -6.15 -10.23 0.28
CA ASP A 1029 -5.91 -10.17 1.72
C ASP A 1029 -4.54 -10.78 2.09
N ALA A 1030 -3.78 -11.20 1.08
CA ALA A 1030 -2.53 -11.90 1.23
C ALA A 1030 -1.35 -10.92 1.19
N HIS A 1031 -1.24 -10.11 2.24
CA HIS A 1031 -0.09 -9.23 2.50
C HIS A 1031 0.43 -9.39 3.93
N VAL A 1032 1.62 -8.85 4.18
CA VAL A 1032 2.27 -8.85 5.48
C VAL A 1032 2.12 -7.47 6.10
N ALA A 1033 1.67 -7.40 7.35
CA ALA A 1033 1.48 -6.12 8.02
C ALA A 1033 2.79 -5.34 8.05
N TYR A 1034 2.72 -4.02 7.84
CA TYR A 1034 3.87 -3.10 7.91
C TYR A 1034 4.96 -3.35 6.85
N HIS A 1035 4.72 -4.25 5.88
CA HIS A 1035 5.66 -4.57 4.82
C HIS A 1035 4.95 -4.56 3.45
N LYS A 1036 5.70 -4.21 2.41
CA LYS A 1036 5.33 -4.36 1.02
C LYS A 1036 5.93 -5.66 0.47
N LEU A 1037 5.08 -6.46 -0.16
CA LEU A 1037 5.51 -7.60 -0.95
C LEU A 1037 5.85 -7.14 -2.37
N ILE A 1038 7.02 -7.53 -2.85
CA ILE A 1038 7.48 -7.25 -4.21
C ILE A 1038 7.75 -8.59 -4.87
N ASP A 1039 6.88 -8.96 -5.83
CA ASP A 1039 7.03 -10.21 -6.56
C ASP A 1039 8.40 -10.25 -7.26
N ALA A 1040 9.11 -11.35 -7.06
CA ALA A 1040 10.47 -11.58 -7.54
C ALA A 1040 10.60 -13.08 -7.88
N PRO A 1041 9.87 -13.55 -8.91
CA PRO A 1041 9.86 -14.96 -9.28
C PRO A 1041 11.23 -15.40 -9.83
N THR A 1042 11.62 -16.63 -9.51
CA THR A 1042 12.81 -17.30 -10.04
C THR A 1042 12.41 -18.60 -10.72
N SER A 1043 13.30 -19.20 -11.52
CA SER A 1043 13.02 -20.44 -12.27
C SER A 1043 12.65 -21.64 -11.39
N ASP A 1044 13.15 -21.66 -10.15
CA ASP A 1044 12.84 -22.66 -9.12
C ASP A 1044 11.65 -22.25 -8.25
N ARG A 1045 11.33 -20.95 -8.17
CA ARG A 1045 10.25 -20.39 -7.34
C ARG A 1045 9.41 -19.39 -8.15
N PRO A 1046 8.48 -19.90 -8.97
CA PRO A 1046 7.61 -19.05 -9.79
C PRO A 1046 6.68 -18.14 -8.96
N ALA A 1047 6.50 -18.43 -7.66
CA ALA A 1047 5.75 -17.60 -6.71
C ALA A 1047 6.66 -16.83 -5.71
N GLY A 1048 7.95 -16.65 -6.03
CA GLY A 1048 8.92 -15.96 -5.18
C GLY A 1048 8.62 -14.46 -5.02
N PHE A 1049 8.90 -13.92 -3.83
CA PHE A 1049 8.77 -12.48 -3.55
C PHE A 1049 9.78 -12.02 -2.50
N THR A 1050 10.09 -10.73 -2.53
CA THR A 1050 10.89 -10.03 -1.52
C THR A 1050 9.98 -9.21 -0.61
N VAL A 1051 10.39 -9.02 0.63
CA VAL A 1051 9.62 -8.30 1.65
C VAL A 1051 10.40 -7.03 2.01
N LYS A 1052 9.77 -5.86 1.87
CA LYS A 1052 10.37 -4.58 2.26
C LYS A 1052 9.50 -3.88 3.29
N PRO A 1053 10.04 -3.33 4.39
CA PRO A 1053 9.25 -2.50 5.31
C PRO A 1053 8.54 -1.34 4.59
N LEU A 1054 7.35 -0.97 5.04
CA LEU A 1054 6.66 0.22 4.54
C LEU A 1054 7.41 1.50 4.96
N ASP A 1055 7.48 2.47 4.05
CA ASP A 1055 8.17 3.73 4.31
C ASP A 1055 7.60 4.40 5.58
N ARG A 1056 8.48 4.64 6.55
CA ARG A 1056 8.18 5.29 7.85
C ARG A 1056 7.43 4.45 8.89
N ILE A 1057 7.27 3.15 8.68
CA ILE A 1057 6.67 2.25 9.69
C ILE A 1057 7.71 1.24 10.13
N CYS A 1058 8.10 1.30 11.40
CA CYS A 1058 8.89 0.25 12.05
C CYS A 1058 8.20 -0.12 13.36
N VAL A 1059 7.63 -1.32 13.38
CA VAL A 1059 6.91 -1.84 14.55
C VAL A 1059 7.92 -2.50 15.47
N LEU A 1060 8.02 -1.95 16.68
CA LEU A 1060 8.89 -2.45 17.74
C LEU A 1060 8.05 -3.15 18.80
N PHE A 1061 8.52 -4.31 19.23
CA PHE A 1061 8.03 -4.99 20.41
C PHE A 1061 8.92 -4.66 21.60
N LYS A 1062 8.34 -4.08 22.64
CA LYS A 1062 9.01 -3.83 23.91
C LYS A 1062 8.45 -4.77 24.96
N ALA A 1063 9.28 -5.67 25.49
CA ALA A 1063 8.89 -6.53 26.59
C ALA A 1063 8.64 -5.69 27.87
N GLU A 1064 7.60 -6.02 28.62
CA GLU A 1064 7.42 -5.49 29.97
C GLU A 1064 8.49 -6.11 30.89
N THR A 1065 9.22 -5.27 31.62
CA THR A 1065 10.12 -5.74 32.67
C THR A 1065 9.30 -6.23 33.86
N PRO A 1066 9.62 -7.40 34.45
CA PRO A 1066 8.93 -7.84 35.65
C PRO A 1066 9.11 -6.81 36.77
N ALA A 1067 8.00 -6.41 37.40
CA ALA A 1067 8.08 -5.66 38.65
C ALA A 1067 8.91 -6.50 39.63
N LYS A 1068 10.01 -5.94 40.16
CA LYS A 1068 10.80 -6.61 41.19
C LYS A 1068 9.84 -7.04 42.28
N SER A 1069 9.69 -8.35 42.50
CA SER A 1069 9.03 -8.84 43.70
C SER A 1069 9.82 -8.32 44.88
N GLU A 1070 9.24 -7.39 45.65
CA GLU A 1070 9.79 -7.00 46.95
C GLU A 1070 9.94 -8.27 47.79
N GLY A 1071 11.18 -8.73 47.97
CA GLY A 1071 11.50 -9.84 48.88
C GLY A 1071 12.29 -11.04 48.34
N ALA A 1072 12.87 -11.01 47.13
CA ALA A 1072 13.77 -12.10 46.69
C ALA A 1072 15.23 -11.83 47.13
N ASP A 1073 15.81 -12.77 47.89
CA ASP A 1073 17.22 -12.77 48.32
C ASP A 1073 18.18 -12.54 47.13
N ALA A 1074 19.17 -11.67 47.33
CA ALA A 1074 20.11 -11.25 46.30
C ALA A 1074 21.09 -12.36 45.84
N ASP A 1075 21.13 -13.51 46.53
CA ASP A 1075 22.11 -14.59 46.32
C ASP A 1075 21.54 -15.85 45.64
N ALA A 1076 20.26 -15.90 45.27
CA ALA A 1076 19.66 -17.07 44.61
C ALA A 1076 19.57 -16.90 43.07
N THR A 1077 20.02 -17.90 42.32
CA THR A 1077 19.85 -17.97 40.85
C THR A 1077 18.36 -17.92 40.48
N ALA A 1078 17.93 -16.88 39.79
CA ALA A 1078 16.51 -16.71 39.45
C ALA A 1078 16.10 -17.68 38.33
N THR A 1079 15.27 -18.68 38.64
CA THR A 1079 14.63 -19.51 37.61
C THR A 1079 13.46 -18.75 37.01
N VAL A 1080 13.44 -18.56 35.69
CA VAL A 1080 12.33 -17.88 34.97
C VAL A 1080 11.62 -18.83 34.01
N PRO A 1081 10.34 -18.60 33.67
CA PRO A 1081 9.68 -19.36 32.60
C PRO A 1081 10.43 -19.19 31.27
N ALA A 1082 10.59 -20.27 30.49
CA ALA A 1082 11.26 -20.19 29.18
C ALA A 1082 10.56 -19.26 28.20
N SER A 1083 9.27 -19.01 28.37
CA SER A 1083 8.56 -17.98 27.61
C SER A 1083 9.08 -16.56 27.85
N HIS A 1084 9.96 -16.32 28.82
CA HIS A 1084 10.36 -14.98 29.28
C HIS A 1084 11.87 -14.70 29.26
N ILE A 1085 12.71 -15.75 29.14
CA ILE A 1085 14.16 -15.64 29.30
C ILE A 1085 14.84 -14.71 28.29
N CYS A 1086 14.25 -14.49 27.10
CA CYS A 1086 14.84 -13.60 26.11
C CYS A 1086 14.82 -12.13 26.55
N GLY A 1087 13.98 -11.76 27.54
CA GLY A 1087 13.99 -10.43 28.15
C GLY A 1087 15.17 -10.18 29.11
N SER A 1088 15.97 -11.19 29.42
CA SER A 1088 17.14 -11.08 30.32
C SER A 1088 18.39 -10.52 29.65
N LEU A 1089 18.41 -10.43 28.31
CA LEU A 1089 19.50 -9.83 27.53
C LEU A 1089 18.95 -8.86 26.48
N PRO A 1090 19.72 -7.83 26.09
CA PRO A 1090 19.39 -6.98 24.95
C PRO A 1090 19.15 -7.80 23.67
N SER A 1091 18.19 -7.38 22.83
CA SER A 1091 17.85 -8.07 21.58
C SER A 1091 19.06 -8.21 20.64
N GLU A 1092 19.91 -7.19 20.57
CA GLU A 1092 21.15 -7.16 19.79
C GLU A 1092 22.12 -8.29 20.14
N LYS A 1093 22.15 -8.73 21.41
CA LYS A 1093 23.01 -9.83 21.86
C LYS A 1093 22.54 -11.18 21.33
N TRP A 1094 21.22 -11.38 21.26
CA TRP A 1094 20.64 -12.58 20.68
C TRP A 1094 20.85 -12.62 19.16
N SER A 1095 20.68 -11.48 18.48
CA SER A 1095 20.92 -11.36 17.02
C SER A 1095 22.36 -11.64 16.59
N ALA A 1096 23.32 -11.57 17.51
CA ALA A 1096 24.72 -11.88 17.24
C ALA A 1096 25.03 -13.39 17.27
N SER A 1097 24.07 -14.24 17.67
CA SER A 1097 24.25 -15.69 17.70
C SER A 1097 24.25 -16.27 16.29
N THR A 1098 25.16 -17.20 16.01
CA THR A 1098 25.15 -17.97 14.75
C THR A 1098 24.27 -19.21 14.83
N PHE A 1099 23.83 -19.61 16.04
CA PHE A 1099 23.04 -20.83 16.28
C PHE A 1099 21.54 -20.57 16.45
N LEU A 1100 21.16 -19.33 16.74
CA LEU A 1100 19.82 -18.94 17.15
C LEU A 1100 19.32 -17.76 16.31
N ASP A 1101 18.04 -17.80 15.93
CA ASP A 1101 17.39 -16.72 15.18
C ASP A 1101 16.10 -16.25 15.86
N PHE A 1102 15.75 -14.99 15.60
CA PHE A 1102 14.42 -14.47 15.94
C PHE A 1102 13.38 -14.97 14.93
N CYS A 1103 12.33 -15.57 15.45
CA CYS A 1103 11.15 -15.93 14.68
C CYS A 1103 9.91 -15.28 15.31
N TRP A 1104 8.98 -14.82 14.48
CA TRP A 1104 7.78 -14.16 14.93
C TRP A 1104 6.59 -15.11 14.99
N HIS A 1105 5.89 -15.11 16.12
CA HIS A 1105 4.50 -15.56 16.11
C HIS A 1105 3.65 -14.53 15.40
N VAL A 1106 2.82 -15.00 14.47
CA VAL A 1106 1.97 -14.17 13.63
C VAL A 1106 0.53 -14.69 13.63
N LYS A 1107 -0.42 -13.80 13.34
CA LYS A 1107 -1.83 -14.14 13.12
C LYS A 1107 -2.39 -13.38 11.92
N TRP A 1108 -3.41 -13.98 11.30
CA TRP A 1108 -4.36 -13.21 10.50
C TRP A 1108 -5.36 -12.56 11.46
N PRO A 1109 -5.44 -11.21 11.50
CA PRO A 1109 -6.46 -10.52 12.28
C PRO A 1109 -7.85 -10.80 11.70
N ALA A 1110 -8.90 -10.44 12.47
CA ALA A 1110 -10.29 -10.62 12.04
C ALA A 1110 -10.62 -9.76 10.81
N VAL A 1111 -9.94 -8.61 10.68
CA VAL A 1111 -10.06 -7.69 9.55
C VAL A 1111 -8.91 -7.95 8.58
N ALA A 1112 -9.24 -8.41 7.38
CA ALA A 1112 -8.26 -8.90 6.42
C ALA A 1112 -7.33 -7.80 5.87
N SER A 1113 -7.79 -6.55 5.84
CA SER A 1113 -7.05 -5.37 5.36
C SER A 1113 -5.70 -5.12 6.05
N LYS A 1114 -5.50 -5.65 7.26
CA LYS A 1114 -4.24 -5.49 8.02
C LYS A 1114 -3.13 -6.46 7.62
N GLY A 1115 -3.48 -7.57 6.96
CA GLY A 1115 -2.51 -8.59 6.60
C GLY A 1115 -1.93 -9.35 7.80
N LEU A 1116 -0.86 -10.10 7.58
CA LEU A 1116 -0.24 -10.96 8.58
C LEU A 1116 0.43 -10.13 9.68
N GLN A 1117 -0.14 -10.13 10.90
CA GLN A 1117 0.32 -9.30 12.02
C GLN A 1117 1.21 -10.06 13.00
N PRO A 1118 2.24 -9.40 13.58
CA PRO A 1118 3.04 -9.97 14.66
C PRO A 1118 2.25 -10.04 15.97
N ILE A 1119 2.54 -11.07 16.76
CA ILE A 1119 2.02 -11.25 18.13
C ILE A 1119 3.15 -11.06 19.14
N ARG A 1120 4.26 -11.78 18.95
CA ARG A 1120 5.46 -11.68 19.79
C ARG A 1120 6.67 -12.37 19.13
N PRO A 1121 7.89 -11.93 19.44
CA PRO A 1121 9.10 -12.62 19.01
C PRO A 1121 9.40 -13.82 19.92
N VAL A 1122 10.04 -14.84 19.34
CA VAL A 1122 10.61 -16.00 20.04
C VAL A 1122 11.98 -16.33 19.46
N LEU A 1123 12.79 -17.01 20.26
CA LEU A 1123 14.12 -17.46 19.87
C LEU A 1123 14.06 -18.94 19.47
N VAL A 1124 14.51 -19.25 18.26
CA VAL A 1124 14.53 -20.61 17.70
C VAL A 1124 15.93 -21.06 17.34
N ALA A 1125 16.15 -22.37 17.30
CA ALA A 1125 17.36 -22.93 16.68
C ALA A 1125 17.33 -22.73 15.16
N SER A 1126 18.34 -22.06 14.61
CA SER A 1126 18.46 -21.77 13.17
C SER A 1126 19.05 -22.94 12.37
N ARG A 1127 19.76 -23.85 13.06
CA ARG A 1127 20.34 -25.07 12.49
C ARG A 1127 20.22 -26.24 13.48
N PRO A 1128 20.40 -27.51 13.05
CA PRO A 1128 20.37 -28.65 13.96
C PRO A 1128 21.49 -28.55 14.98
N LEU A 1129 21.17 -28.63 16.28
CA LEU A 1129 22.17 -28.56 17.35
C LEU A 1129 22.30 -29.91 18.04
N GLN A 1130 23.54 -30.34 18.31
CA GLN A 1130 23.82 -31.53 19.10
C GLN A 1130 24.69 -31.15 20.29
N ILE A 1131 24.12 -31.28 21.50
CA ILE A 1131 24.80 -30.92 22.75
C ILE A 1131 25.20 -32.23 23.45
N PRO A 1132 26.51 -32.52 23.61
CA PRO A 1132 26.97 -33.70 24.32
C PRO A 1132 26.44 -33.78 25.75
N ALA A 1133 26.44 -34.98 26.33
CA ALA A 1133 26.08 -35.20 27.73
C ALA A 1133 26.98 -34.36 28.65
N LYS A 1134 26.38 -33.73 29.67
CA LYS A 1134 27.10 -32.90 30.66
C LYS A 1134 27.96 -31.79 30.05
N LYS A 1135 27.54 -31.18 28.95
CA LYS A 1135 28.21 -30.04 28.33
C LYS A 1135 27.24 -28.90 28.06
N ALA A 1136 27.78 -27.74 27.73
CA ALA A 1136 27.00 -26.59 27.28
C ALA A 1136 27.48 -26.08 25.93
N LEU A 1137 26.54 -25.59 25.12
CA LEU A 1137 26.82 -24.87 23.90
C LEU A 1137 26.76 -23.37 24.18
N LYS A 1138 27.86 -22.66 23.92
CA LYS A 1138 27.92 -21.20 24.04
C LYS A 1138 27.20 -20.58 22.85
N VAL A 1139 26.02 -19.99 23.09
CA VAL A 1139 25.19 -19.38 22.04
C VAL A 1139 25.38 -17.87 21.91
N VAL A 1140 25.71 -17.19 23.02
CA VAL A 1140 26.11 -15.78 23.04
C VAL A 1140 27.39 -15.65 23.85
N PRO A 1141 28.48 -15.10 23.30
CA PRO A 1141 29.73 -14.95 24.04
C PRO A 1141 29.58 -13.91 25.16
N PRO A 1142 30.17 -14.15 26.36
CA PRO A 1142 30.23 -13.15 27.41
C PRO A 1142 31.14 -11.98 26.99
N GLU A 1143 30.79 -10.77 27.42
CA GLU A 1143 31.63 -9.59 27.25
C GLU A 1143 32.97 -9.79 27.98
N ALA A 1144 34.08 -9.42 27.32
CA ALA A 1144 35.37 -9.37 27.99
C ALA A 1144 35.28 -8.36 29.14
N ALA A 1145 35.60 -8.81 30.35
CA ALA A 1145 35.54 -8.01 31.57
C ALA A 1145 36.50 -6.82 31.55
#